data_AF-A0AAU6G2B0-F1
#
_entry.id   AF-A0AAU6G2B0-F1
#
_cell.length_a   1.000
_cell.length_b   1.000
_cell.length_c   1.000
_cell.angle_alpha   90.00
_cell.angle_beta   90.00
_cell.angle_gamma   90.00
#
_symmetry.space_group_name_H-M   'P 1'
#
loop_
_entity.id
_entity.type
_entity.pdbx_description
1 polymer ?
#
loop_
_entity_poly.entity_id
_entity_poly.type
_entity_poly.pdbx_seq_one_letter_code
_entity_poly.pdbx_strand_id
1 'polypeptide(L)'
;MTTGDNSPLHVTINQHHYGAPDALLEVADQLALAIGAEWEAEAQFRRVNDQNTLPVPWVAPDASLFEDWTYAVSAYGDGPAGVRSGAEDWADGPEDLAATEGGMLQLLDRVPSGRLVVLGEAGSGKTVLLVRLMLDLLARRRTTGRGPVPALLSLASWNPAAEDLRTWFLGQLAISHPGLSARVPGAGADLSLGQALLARHLLMPVLDGLDEIPQSVRGRALDRLNEGLHSGDRLVVAARTDDYRRAVHPTGALSVKLRAAAGVTVGEPSPEAVRRYLEREAGGPSAAADRWAPVLAQLGHASPVGRALRTPLAVAMASDTYNPRPGEGLEVLPDPTELCDGRRFPTPEAVTAHLLDATVLVGYRPHPHRARRSRWTADEARRYLTELAKHLEQNVDGSTDFAWWQLRRAAPRRLFVSVFAGTLGADFAVAGWLCTGSWTSLASGAALGLFTGFVAGEAAAADARSGAAVRPPMGRLRWPAALTVGGIALTAMAAGIGFAIAGFTGVLMGCAAVSALATVAVWRAWESGAVAGVPADLTTAAAPGAFLVRDRRVFWAMSAAMGLGWLLAFGLAGLAVGSTVGLGVGLIFAVLFAGAGLAESAWGMYAVTKGWLCLAGRLPWRFVGFLVDAHEHRGVLRRVGGVYQFRHAQLQKHLATHR
;
A
#
# COMPACT_ATOMS: atom_id res chain seq x y z
N MET A 1 37.89 -27.57 -13.39
CA MET A 1 37.82 -26.74 -12.17
C MET A 1 36.41 -26.19 -12.07
N THR A 2 35.81 -26.44 -10.93
CA THR A 2 34.36 -26.58 -10.65
C THR A 2 33.53 -25.32 -10.91
N THR A 3 32.52 -25.49 -11.75
CA THR A 3 31.36 -24.61 -11.91
C THR A 3 30.48 -24.69 -10.66
N GLY A 4 30.34 -23.59 -9.93
CA GLY A 4 29.45 -23.46 -8.78
C GLY A 4 27.99 -23.41 -9.22
N ASP A 5 27.24 -24.41 -8.82
CA ASP A 5 25.80 -24.57 -8.98
C ASP A 5 25.06 -23.48 -8.19
N ASN A 6 24.32 -22.63 -8.89
CA ASN A 6 23.54 -21.52 -8.32
C ASN A 6 22.05 -21.90 -8.35
N SER A 7 21.73 -23.04 -7.76
CA SER A 7 20.36 -23.53 -7.60
C SER A 7 19.69 -22.85 -6.40
N PRO A 8 18.49 -22.27 -6.53
CA PRO A 8 17.73 -21.77 -5.38
C PRO A 8 17.37 -22.95 -4.50
N LEU A 9 17.83 -22.95 -3.26
CA LEU A 9 17.50 -23.95 -2.25
C LEU A 9 15.98 -23.90 -1.97
N HIS A 10 15.21 -24.73 -2.67
CA HIS A 10 13.86 -25.09 -2.27
C HIS A 10 13.94 -25.99 -1.04
N VAL A 11 14.00 -25.39 0.14
CA VAL A 11 13.83 -26.12 1.41
C VAL A 11 12.34 -26.21 1.70
N THR A 12 11.75 -27.36 1.38
CA THR A 12 10.38 -27.70 1.78
C THR A 12 10.39 -28.03 3.28
N ILE A 13 10.06 -27.05 4.14
CA ILE A 13 9.97 -27.27 5.59
C ILE A 13 8.61 -27.91 5.92
N ASN A 14 8.66 -29.09 6.55
CA ASN A 14 7.47 -29.83 6.99
C ASN A 14 6.67 -29.02 8.02
N GLN A 15 5.35 -28.93 7.82
CA GLN A 15 4.39 -28.16 8.61
C GLN A 15 4.25 -28.55 10.10
N HIS A 16 5.11 -29.41 10.65
CA HIS A 16 4.90 -30.08 11.94
C HIS A 16 5.69 -29.49 13.13
N HIS A 17 6.38 -28.36 13.01
CA HIS A 17 7.28 -27.87 14.08
C HIS A 17 7.25 -26.36 14.40
N TYR A 18 6.13 -25.65 14.21
CA TYR A 18 6.04 -24.21 14.53
C TYR A 18 5.78 -23.89 16.02
N GLY A 19 5.78 -24.89 16.91
CA GLY A 19 5.51 -24.71 18.36
C GLY A 19 6.74 -24.41 19.22
N ALA A 20 7.96 -24.65 18.72
CA ALA A 20 9.20 -24.45 19.48
C ALA A 20 9.69 -22.99 19.38
N PRO A 21 10.33 -22.43 20.44
CA PRO A 21 10.88 -21.08 20.40
C PRO A 21 11.83 -20.80 19.24
N ASP A 22 12.60 -21.81 18.83
CA ASP A 22 13.57 -21.72 17.74
C ASP A 22 12.90 -21.60 16.36
N ALA A 23 11.71 -22.17 16.19
CA ALA A 23 10.97 -22.11 14.92
C ALA A 23 10.47 -20.70 14.59
N LEU A 24 10.07 -19.91 15.61
CA LEU A 24 9.66 -18.52 15.40
C LEU A 24 10.86 -17.61 15.10
N LEU A 25 12.05 -17.93 15.62
CA LEU A 25 13.27 -17.20 15.29
C LEU A 25 13.68 -17.45 13.82
N GLU A 26 13.56 -18.68 13.33
CA GLU A 26 13.81 -19.01 11.93
C GLU A 26 12.83 -18.29 10.99
N VAL A 27 11.53 -18.27 11.34
CA VAL A 27 10.50 -17.50 10.61
C VAL A 27 10.86 -16.00 10.60
N ALA A 28 11.33 -15.45 11.72
CA ALA A 28 11.77 -14.06 11.80
C ALA A 28 12.99 -13.80 10.91
N ASP A 29 13.96 -14.72 10.83
CA ASP A 29 15.12 -14.59 9.94
C ASP A 29 14.74 -14.63 8.46
N GLN A 30 13.83 -15.52 8.07
CA GLN A 30 13.28 -15.55 6.70
C GLN A 30 12.58 -14.24 6.35
N LEU A 31 11.78 -13.69 7.27
CA LEU A 31 11.13 -12.40 7.07
C LEU A 31 12.15 -11.26 6.97
N ALA A 32 13.18 -11.24 7.81
CA ALA A 32 14.24 -10.23 7.76
C ALA A 32 15.00 -10.27 6.43
N LEU A 33 15.27 -11.45 5.87
CA LEU A 33 15.88 -11.58 4.55
C LEU A 33 14.97 -11.04 3.44
N ALA A 34 13.68 -11.35 3.46
CA ALA A 34 12.72 -10.87 2.48
C ALA A 34 12.57 -9.34 2.51
N ILE A 35 12.40 -8.76 3.71
CA ILE A 35 12.32 -7.31 3.91
C ILE A 35 13.64 -6.64 3.53
N GLY A 36 14.79 -7.22 3.92
CA GLY A 36 16.10 -6.70 3.57
C GLY A 36 16.33 -6.61 2.07
N ALA A 37 16.01 -7.67 1.32
CA ALA A 37 16.15 -7.66 -0.14
C ALA A 37 15.29 -6.57 -0.81
N GLU A 38 14.06 -6.34 -0.33
CA GLU A 38 13.18 -5.27 -0.84
C GLU A 38 13.77 -3.87 -0.60
N TRP A 39 14.21 -3.60 0.63
CA TRP A 39 14.70 -2.27 0.99
C TRP A 39 16.13 -2.00 0.54
N GLU A 40 16.99 -3.01 0.38
CA GLU A 40 18.29 -2.87 -0.26
C GLU A 40 18.12 -2.49 -1.74
N ALA A 41 17.20 -3.14 -2.46
CA ALA A 41 16.88 -2.79 -3.84
C ALA A 41 16.34 -1.35 -3.95
N GLU A 42 15.42 -0.96 -3.06
CA GLU A 42 14.88 0.40 -3.00
C GLU A 42 15.95 1.44 -2.63
N ALA A 43 16.85 1.13 -1.70
CA ALA A 43 17.94 2.03 -1.30
C ALA A 43 18.96 2.23 -2.42
N GLN A 44 19.35 1.15 -3.11
CA GLN A 44 20.20 1.22 -4.31
C GLN A 44 19.56 2.06 -5.40
N PHE A 45 18.26 1.86 -5.63
CA PHE A 45 17.50 2.63 -6.59
C PHE A 45 17.50 4.13 -6.25
N ARG A 46 17.35 4.47 -4.96
CA ARG A 46 17.42 5.84 -4.45
C ARG A 46 18.82 6.41 -4.31
N ARG A 47 19.86 5.61 -4.59
CA ARG A 47 21.27 5.94 -4.31
C ARG A 47 21.53 6.30 -2.85
N VAL A 48 20.70 5.79 -1.94
CA VAL A 48 20.87 5.95 -0.50
C VAL A 48 21.90 4.93 -0.06
N ASN A 49 23.17 5.29 -0.22
CA ASN A 49 24.31 4.55 0.35
C ASN A 49 25.00 5.44 1.38
N ASP A 50 25.78 4.85 2.28
CA ASP A 50 26.54 5.58 3.33
C ASP A 50 27.36 6.74 2.78
N GLN A 51 27.81 6.62 1.53
CA GLN A 51 28.63 7.61 0.84
C GLN A 51 27.83 8.68 0.06
N ASN A 52 26.50 8.63 -0.01
CA ASN A 52 25.73 9.56 -0.85
C ASN A 52 24.44 10.11 -0.24
N THR A 53 24.46 10.44 1.05
CA THR A 53 23.36 11.18 1.69
C THR A 53 23.81 12.52 2.17
N LEU A 54 22.94 13.51 1.99
CA LEU A 54 23.09 14.80 2.62
C LEU A 54 22.94 14.65 4.15
N PRO A 55 23.98 14.91 4.95
CA PRO A 55 23.88 14.83 6.39
C PRO A 55 22.94 15.93 6.90
N VAL A 56 22.04 15.55 7.81
CA VAL A 56 21.09 16.44 8.45
C VAL A 56 21.29 16.38 9.96
N PRO A 57 21.49 17.52 10.65
CA PRO A 57 21.56 17.53 12.09
C PRO A 57 20.18 17.23 12.69
N TRP A 58 20.17 16.75 13.93
CA TRP A 58 18.97 16.64 14.75
C TRP A 58 19.13 17.47 16.02
N VAL A 59 18.00 18.00 16.49
CA VAL A 59 17.93 18.82 17.71
C VAL A 59 16.85 18.27 18.65
N ALA A 60 16.98 18.59 19.94
CA ALA A 60 15.95 18.25 20.92
C ALA A 60 14.64 18.96 20.56
N PRO A 61 13.51 18.24 20.54
CA PRO A 61 12.20 18.85 20.29
C PRO A 61 11.72 19.63 21.52
N ASP A 62 10.65 20.39 21.34
CA ASP A 62 9.92 21.01 22.45
C ASP A 62 9.50 19.95 23.48
N ALA A 63 10.00 20.09 24.72
CA ALA A 63 9.77 19.15 25.81
C ALA A 63 8.28 19.00 26.16
N SER A 64 7.45 20.02 25.87
CA SER A 64 6.01 19.95 26.12
C SER A 64 5.30 18.87 25.30
N LEU A 65 5.91 18.40 24.21
CA LEU A 65 5.36 17.36 23.32
C LEU A 65 5.53 15.93 23.86
N PHE A 66 6.44 15.72 24.81
CA PHE A 66 6.84 14.39 25.30
C PHE A 66 6.57 14.23 26.79
N GLU A 67 6.48 13.00 27.26
CA GLU A 67 6.42 12.71 28.70
C GLU A 67 7.76 13.04 29.35
N ASP A 68 7.76 13.19 30.67
CA ASP A 68 9.00 13.41 31.42
C ASP A 68 9.95 12.21 31.23
N TRP A 69 11.22 12.49 30.91
CA TRP A 69 12.24 11.48 30.67
C TRP A 69 12.39 10.50 31.84
N THR A 70 12.24 10.98 33.08
CA THR A 70 12.34 10.16 34.29
C THR A 70 11.27 9.08 34.36
N TYR A 71 10.10 9.32 33.75
CA TYR A 71 9.05 8.30 33.65
C TYR A 71 9.45 7.16 32.70
N ALA A 72 10.10 7.47 31.57
CA ALA A 72 10.60 6.45 30.66
C ALA A 72 11.72 5.62 31.31
N VAL A 73 12.65 6.26 32.02
CA VAL A 73 13.73 5.58 32.74
C VAL A 73 13.20 4.70 33.87
N SER A 74 12.26 5.17 34.68
CA SER A 74 11.68 4.38 35.79
C SER A 74 10.79 3.23 35.31
N ALA A 75 9.95 3.46 34.29
CA ALA A 75 9.07 2.43 33.76
C ALA A 75 9.81 1.26 33.08
N TYR A 76 11.02 1.51 32.55
CA TYR A 76 11.83 0.51 31.85
C TYR A 76 13.11 0.11 32.59
N GLY A 77 13.49 0.83 33.65
CA GLY A 77 14.63 0.52 34.50
C GLY A 77 14.42 -0.71 35.40
N ASP A 78 13.17 -0.96 35.84
CA ASP A 78 12.79 -2.09 36.70
C ASP A 78 12.18 -3.29 35.92
N GLY A 79 12.32 -3.32 34.59
CA GLY A 79 11.76 -4.36 33.73
C GLY A 79 12.45 -5.75 33.82
N PRO A 80 11.78 -6.84 33.40
CA PRO A 80 12.35 -8.19 33.47
C PRO A 80 13.67 -8.30 32.68
N ALA A 81 14.64 -9.00 33.29
CA ALA A 81 16.08 -8.98 33.02
C ALA A 81 16.58 -9.31 31.58
N GLY A 82 15.69 -9.55 30.61
CA GLY A 82 16.04 -9.97 29.25
C GLY A 82 16.22 -8.86 28.22
N VAL A 83 15.81 -7.61 28.51
CA VAL A 83 15.88 -6.46 27.58
C VAL A 83 16.84 -5.38 28.11
N ARG A 84 17.94 -5.79 28.72
CA ARG A 84 19.02 -4.88 29.14
C ARG A 84 19.99 -4.70 27.97
N SER A 85 19.72 -3.76 27.05
CA SER A 85 20.86 -2.98 26.50
C SER A 85 21.21 -1.99 27.61
N GLY A 86 22.48 -1.96 28.01
CA GLY A 86 22.93 -1.42 29.30
C GLY A 86 22.31 -0.08 29.63
N ALA A 87 21.70 0.04 30.81
CA ALA A 87 21.22 1.33 31.32
C ALA A 87 22.34 2.39 31.39
N GLU A 88 23.60 1.94 31.38
CA GLU A 88 24.81 2.77 31.29
C GLU A 88 24.99 3.45 29.92
N ASP A 89 24.34 2.94 28.86
CA ASP A 89 24.43 3.49 27.50
C ASP A 89 23.27 4.47 27.18
N TRP A 90 22.31 4.64 28.09
CA TRP A 90 21.16 5.52 27.88
C TRP A 90 21.57 7.00 27.94
N ALA A 91 20.83 7.85 27.24
CA ALA A 91 21.00 9.29 27.35
C ALA A 91 20.54 9.79 28.73
N ASP A 92 21.23 10.78 29.28
CA ASP A 92 20.83 11.44 30.53
C ASP A 92 19.52 12.24 30.36
N GLY A 93 19.23 12.64 29.12
CA GLY A 93 18.00 13.32 28.74
C GLY A 93 17.90 13.58 27.24
N PRO A 94 16.83 14.24 26.78
CA PRO A 94 16.57 14.49 25.36
C PRO A 94 17.60 15.40 24.69
N GLU A 95 18.29 16.28 25.43
CA GLU A 95 19.36 17.12 24.88
C GLU A 95 20.60 16.31 24.50
N ASP A 96 21.02 15.38 25.36
CA ASP A 96 22.11 14.45 25.11
C ASP A 96 21.77 13.47 23.97
N LEU A 97 20.51 13.05 23.88
CA LEU A 97 20.03 12.26 22.74
C LEU A 97 20.25 13.01 21.40
N ALA A 98 19.96 14.31 21.37
CA ALA A 98 20.18 15.15 20.19
C ALA A 98 21.66 15.42 19.89
N ALA A 99 22.54 15.33 20.88
CA ALA A 99 23.99 15.44 20.71
C ALA A 99 24.65 14.14 20.22
N THR A 100 23.89 13.05 20.09
CA THR A 100 24.42 11.74 19.69
C THR A 100 25.13 11.82 18.34
N GLU A 101 26.45 11.60 18.36
CA GLU A 101 27.25 11.39 17.16
C GLU A 101 27.00 9.99 16.60
N GLY A 102 26.60 9.88 15.33
CA GLY A 102 26.35 8.58 14.69
C GLY A 102 25.07 8.57 13.86
N GLY A 103 24.55 7.38 13.60
CA GLY A 103 23.30 7.15 12.89
C GLY A 103 22.10 7.01 13.82
N MET A 104 20.92 6.88 13.22
CA MET A 104 19.65 6.72 13.94
C MET A 104 19.61 5.45 14.80
N LEU A 105 20.37 4.41 14.44
CA LEU A 105 20.45 3.18 15.21
C LEU A 105 21.08 3.42 16.59
N GLN A 106 22.21 4.14 16.64
CA GLN A 106 22.87 4.49 17.91
C GLN A 106 21.93 5.33 18.77
N LEU A 107 21.27 6.32 18.16
CA LEU A 107 20.28 7.16 18.85
C LEU A 107 19.15 6.33 19.46
N LEU A 108 18.59 5.38 18.72
CA LEU A 108 17.52 4.50 19.21
C LEU A 108 17.97 3.63 20.39
N ASP A 109 19.21 3.14 20.39
CA ASP A 109 19.76 2.32 21.47
C ASP A 109 19.96 3.11 22.78
N ARG A 110 20.12 4.45 22.69
CA ARG A 110 20.18 5.35 23.86
C ARG A 110 18.81 5.70 24.46
N VAL A 111 17.71 5.26 23.83
CA VAL A 111 16.34 5.49 24.34
C VAL A 111 15.89 4.29 25.20
N PRO A 112 15.57 4.49 26.50
CA PRO A 112 15.25 3.39 27.42
C PRO A 112 14.16 2.42 26.93
N SER A 113 13.09 2.96 26.37
CA SER A 113 11.94 2.20 25.88
C SER A 113 12.13 1.65 24.46
N GLY A 114 13.15 2.13 23.72
CA GLY A 114 13.27 1.92 22.27
C GLY A 114 12.09 2.51 21.48
N ARG A 115 11.40 3.53 22.01
CA ARG A 115 10.31 4.25 21.35
C ARG A 115 10.75 5.66 20.96
N LEU A 116 10.79 5.95 19.67
CA LEU A 116 11.32 7.21 19.14
C LEU A 116 10.32 7.89 18.19
N VAL A 117 10.14 9.19 18.34
CA VAL A 117 9.42 10.04 17.41
C VAL A 117 10.39 10.95 16.66
N VAL A 118 10.44 10.81 15.34
CA VAL A 118 11.27 11.60 14.44
C VAL A 118 10.41 12.72 13.82
N LEU A 119 10.60 13.94 14.33
CA LEU A 119 9.93 15.14 13.85
C LEU A 119 10.76 15.85 12.78
N GLY A 120 10.13 16.72 12.01
CA GLY A 120 10.82 17.59 11.05
C GLY A 120 9.91 18.08 9.95
N GLU A 121 10.36 19.08 9.21
CA GLU A 121 9.55 19.72 8.16
C GLU A 121 9.33 18.84 6.93
N ALA A 122 8.41 19.26 6.06
CA ALA A 122 8.16 18.58 4.80
C ALA A 122 9.44 18.60 3.94
N GLY A 123 9.88 17.43 3.47
CA GLY A 123 11.11 17.31 2.67
C GLY A 123 12.42 17.30 3.47
N SER A 124 12.36 17.26 4.81
CA SER A 124 13.55 17.17 5.69
C SER A 124 14.32 15.84 5.62
N GLY A 125 13.82 14.85 4.86
CA GLY A 125 14.50 13.56 4.70
C GLY A 125 14.13 12.49 5.72
N LYS A 126 13.07 12.67 6.53
CA LYS A 126 12.59 11.67 7.52
C LYS A 126 12.50 10.25 6.96
N THR A 127 11.85 10.05 5.82
CA THR A 127 11.76 8.69 5.22
C THR A 127 13.13 8.11 4.85
N VAL A 128 14.09 8.92 4.40
CA VAL A 128 15.45 8.45 4.11
C VAL A 128 16.15 7.99 5.38
N LEU A 129 15.98 8.72 6.48
CA LEU A 129 16.49 8.32 7.80
C LEU A 129 15.84 7.01 8.29
N LEU A 130 14.53 6.83 8.11
CA LEU A 130 13.84 5.60 8.48
C LEU A 130 14.28 4.40 7.64
N VAL A 131 14.50 4.58 6.34
CA VAL A 131 15.03 3.52 5.46
C VAL A 131 16.43 3.09 5.92
N ARG A 132 17.30 4.06 6.25
CA ARG A 132 18.63 3.76 6.80
C ARG A 132 18.56 3.03 8.13
N LEU A 133 17.74 3.52 9.06
CA LEU A 133 17.51 2.84 10.34
C LEU A 133 17.06 1.39 10.13
N MET A 134 16.18 1.14 9.17
CA MET A 134 15.74 -0.21 8.85
C MET A 134 16.91 -1.09 8.38
N LEU A 135 17.70 -0.61 7.42
CA LEU A 135 18.87 -1.35 6.91
C LEU A 135 19.89 -1.62 8.01
N ASP A 136 20.16 -0.64 8.87
CA ASP A 136 21.07 -0.79 10.02
C ASP A 136 20.56 -1.82 11.03
N LEU A 137 19.25 -1.82 11.33
CA LEU A 137 18.60 -2.80 12.20
C LEU A 137 18.66 -4.21 11.62
N LEU A 138 18.42 -4.37 10.31
CA LEU A 138 18.52 -5.64 9.61
C LEU A 138 19.96 -6.15 9.55
N ALA A 139 20.93 -5.26 9.27
CA ALA A 139 22.35 -5.58 9.29
C ALA A 139 22.79 -6.06 10.69
N ARG A 140 22.37 -5.36 11.75
CA ARG A 140 22.63 -5.77 13.14
C ARG A 140 22.02 -7.14 13.46
N ARG A 141 20.80 -7.42 13.00
CA ARG A 141 20.19 -8.74 13.19
C ARG A 141 20.99 -9.83 12.47
N ARG A 142 21.44 -9.59 11.24
CA ARG A 142 22.25 -10.54 10.46
C ARG A 142 23.58 -10.87 11.15
N THR A 143 24.21 -9.91 11.82
CA THR A 143 25.50 -10.13 12.50
C THR A 143 25.33 -10.75 13.89
N THR A 144 24.30 -10.36 14.64
CA THR A 144 24.12 -10.78 16.04
C THR A 144 23.18 -11.96 16.22
N GLY A 145 22.36 -12.29 15.20
CA GLY A 145 21.26 -13.26 15.30
C GLY A 145 20.15 -12.84 16.28
N ARG A 146 20.15 -11.57 16.72
CA ARG A 146 19.26 -11.04 17.78
C ARG A 146 18.61 -9.72 17.37
N GLY A 147 17.54 -9.35 18.06
CA GLY A 147 16.81 -8.09 17.86
C GLY A 147 15.61 -8.22 16.91
N PRO A 148 14.65 -7.28 16.94
CA PRO A 148 13.41 -7.41 16.16
C PRO A 148 13.64 -7.20 14.65
N VAL A 149 12.74 -7.76 13.84
CA VAL A 149 12.64 -7.47 12.41
C VAL A 149 11.87 -6.15 12.24
N PRO A 150 12.49 -5.09 11.72
CA PRO A 150 11.81 -3.83 11.47
C PRO A 150 10.89 -3.92 10.25
N ALA A 151 9.71 -3.30 10.32
CA ALA A 151 8.82 -3.15 9.18
C ALA A 151 8.39 -1.69 9.03
N LEU A 152 8.77 -1.06 7.91
CA LEU A 152 8.39 0.31 7.57
C LEU A 152 7.04 0.33 6.85
N LEU A 153 6.05 0.96 7.47
CA LEU A 153 4.70 1.12 6.92
C LEU A 153 4.28 2.60 6.96
N SER A 154 3.50 3.03 5.98
CA SER A 154 2.87 4.35 6.01
C SER A 154 1.60 4.33 6.85
N LEU A 155 1.45 5.32 7.73
CA LEU A 155 0.26 5.53 8.54
C LEU A 155 -0.94 6.04 7.73
N ALA A 156 -0.76 6.46 6.47
CA ALA A 156 -1.82 7.00 5.63
C ALA A 156 -2.98 6.03 5.39
N SER A 157 -2.72 4.72 5.41
CA SER A 157 -3.74 3.69 5.24
C SER A 157 -4.47 3.31 6.53
N TRP A 158 -3.97 3.76 7.71
CA TRP A 158 -4.56 3.42 8.99
C TRP A 158 -5.75 4.34 9.30
N ASN A 159 -6.87 3.73 9.68
CA ASN A 159 -8.03 4.44 10.23
C ASN A 159 -8.19 4.11 11.72
N PRO A 160 -7.72 4.98 12.64
CA PRO A 160 -7.81 4.75 14.08
C PRO A 160 -9.25 4.66 14.62
N ALA A 161 -10.25 5.13 13.86
CA ALA A 161 -11.65 5.02 14.25
C ALA A 161 -12.25 3.64 13.96
N ALA A 162 -11.70 2.93 12.96
CA ALA A 162 -12.23 1.66 12.48
C ALA A 162 -11.45 0.43 12.96
N GLU A 163 -10.13 0.56 13.13
CA GLU A 163 -9.23 -0.58 13.38
C GLU A 163 -8.17 -0.24 14.43
N ASP A 164 -7.77 -1.22 15.25
CA ASP A 164 -6.65 -1.08 16.18
C ASP A 164 -5.28 -1.18 15.46
N LEU A 165 -4.23 -0.69 16.11
CA LEU A 165 -2.89 -0.63 15.52
C LEU A 165 -2.34 -2.02 15.16
N ARG A 166 -2.52 -3.02 16.03
CA ARG A 166 -1.88 -4.34 15.87
C ARG A 166 -2.53 -5.10 14.73
N THR A 167 -3.86 -5.09 14.65
CA THR A 167 -4.62 -5.69 13.56
C THR A 167 -4.27 -5.01 12.23
N TRP A 168 -4.26 -3.67 12.18
CA TRP A 168 -3.86 -2.94 10.98
C TRP A 168 -2.42 -3.25 10.55
N PHE A 169 -1.46 -3.19 11.47
CA PHE A 169 -0.04 -3.43 11.21
C PHE A 169 0.19 -4.83 10.62
N LEU A 170 -0.41 -5.86 11.23
CA LEU A 170 -0.30 -7.23 10.76
C LEU A 170 -1.05 -7.44 9.44
N GLY A 171 -2.19 -6.78 9.25
CA GLY A 171 -2.93 -6.79 7.98
C GLY A 171 -2.11 -6.21 6.83
N GLN A 172 -1.48 -5.05 7.05
CA GLN A 172 -0.60 -4.42 6.06
C GLN A 172 0.64 -5.26 5.77
N LEU A 173 1.27 -5.82 6.80
CA LEU A 173 2.45 -6.67 6.61
C LEU A 173 2.10 -7.97 5.88
N ALA A 174 0.92 -8.53 6.12
CA ALA A 174 0.41 -9.71 5.43
C ALA A 174 0.07 -9.43 3.94
N ILE A 175 -0.18 -8.19 3.54
CA ILE A 175 -0.30 -7.84 2.12
C ILE A 175 1.05 -8.05 1.43
N SER A 176 2.16 -7.63 2.02
CA SER A 176 3.49 -7.79 1.39
C SER A 176 4.08 -9.19 1.59
N HIS A 177 3.79 -9.81 2.73
CA HIS A 177 4.28 -11.12 3.16
C HIS A 177 3.11 -12.04 3.56
N PRO A 178 2.37 -12.61 2.59
CA PRO A 178 1.17 -13.42 2.86
C PRO A 178 1.40 -14.61 3.78
N GLY A 179 2.63 -15.14 3.85
CA GLY A 179 2.98 -16.23 4.73
C GLY A 179 2.75 -15.92 6.22
N LEU A 180 2.74 -14.64 6.63
CA LEU A 180 2.46 -14.24 8.02
C LEU A 180 1.02 -14.53 8.47
N SER A 181 0.09 -14.71 7.53
CA SER A 181 -1.28 -15.10 7.82
C SER A 181 -1.44 -16.61 8.07
N ALA A 182 -0.39 -17.40 7.86
CA ALA A 182 -0.43 -18.83 8.15
C ALA A 182 -0.65 -19.06 9.65
N ARG A 183 -1.46 -20.07 9.98
CA ARG A 183 -1.73 -20.46 11.36
C ARG A 183 -0.52 -21.15 11.96
N VAL A 184 -0.35 -21.03 13.27
CA VAL A 184 0.66 -21.78 14.03
C VAL A 184 0.05 -23.11 14.50
N PRO A 185 0.46 -24.28 13.96
CA PRO A 185 0.05 -25.58 14.46
C PRO A 185 0.34 -25.74 15.96
N GLY A 186 -0.66 -26.19 16.74
CA GLY A 186 -0.50 -26.49 18.16
C GLY A 186 -0.60 -25.28 19.12
N ALA A 187 -0.73 -24.05 18.62
CA ALA A 187 -1.07 -22.91 19.46
C ALA A 187 -2.59 -22.88 19.73
N GLY A 188 -2.99 -22.63 20.98
CA GLY A 188 -4.41 -22.47 21.34
C GLY A 188 -5.05 -21.30 20.60
N ALA A 189 -6.16 -21.57 19.90
CA ALA A 189 -7.01 -20.68 19.11
C ALA A 189 -6.30 -19.83 18.02
N ASP A 190 -6.62 -20.11 16.74
CA ASP A 190 -6.54 -19.22 15.55
C ASP A 190 -5.34 -18.22 15.41
N LEU A 191 -4.22 -18.43 16.09
CA LEU A 191 -3.08 -17.51 16.10
C LEU A 191 -2.30 -17.61 14.78
N SER A 192 -2.13 -16.47 14.12
CA SER A 192 -1.28 -16.33 12.93
C SER A 192 0.21 -16.21 13.29
N LEU A 193 1.11 -16.55 12.37
CA LEU A 193 2.55 -16.34 12.53
C LEU A 193 2.89 -14.88 12.85
N GLY A 194 2.25 -13.92 12.16
CA GLY A 194 2.45 -12.50 12.43
C GLY A 194 2.09 -12.10 13.87
N GLN A 195 0.96 -12.60 14.39
CA GLN A 195 0.57 -12.37 15.79
C GLN A 195 1.56 -12.98 16.77
N ALA A 196 2.07 -14.19 16.48
CA ALA A 196 3.05 -14.86 17.33
C ALA A 196 4.39 -14.11 17.39
N LEU A 197 4.88 -13.61 16.25
CA LEU A 197 6.10 -12.81 16.18
C LEU A 197 5.96 -11.48 16.93
N LEU A 198 4.83 -10.78 16.75
CA LEU A 198 4.57 -9.51 17.43
C LEU A 198 4.42 -9.71 18.95
N ALA A 199 3.76 -10.78 19.39
CA ALA A 199 3.62 -11.11 20.81
C ALA A 199 4.96 -11.45 21.50
N ARG A 200 5.98 -11.85 20.74
CA ARG A 200 7.33 -12.14 21.24
C ARG A 200 8.33 -10.99 21.03
N HIS A 201 7.84 -9.79 20.68
CA HIS A 201 8.68 -8.62 20.38
C HIS A 201 9.73 -8.88 19.28
N LEU A 202 9.45 -9.82 18.36
CA LEU A 202 10.30 -10.13 17.21
C LEU A 202 9.98 -9.25 16.00
N LEU A 203 8.90 -8.46 16.05
CA LEU A 203 8.54 -7.46 15.06
C LEU A 203 8.63 -6.06 15.69
N MET A 204 9.18 -5.12 14.94
CA MET A 204 9.27 -3.72 15.35
C MET A 204 8.62 -2.81 14.29
N PRO A 205 7.51 -2.13 14.64
CA PRO A 205 6.91 -1.15 13.74
C PRO A 205 7.81 0.08 13.55
N VAL A 206 8.02 0.46 12.29
CA VAL A 206 8.58 1.74 11.89
C VAL A 206 7.50 2.43 11.07
N LEU A 207 6.91 3.50 11.58
CA LEU A 207 5.69 4.10 11.06
C LEU A 207 5.98 5.48 10.49
N ASP A 208 5.80 5.67 9.19
CA ASP A 208 6.01 6.97 8.52
C ASP A 208 4.68 7.70 8.31
N GLY A 209 4.69 9.02 8.38
CA GLY A 209 3.57 9.86 7.94
C GLY A 209 2.38 9.95 8.91
N LEU A 210 2.58 10.16 10.22
CA LEU A 210 1.45 10.47 11.13
C LEU A 210 0.66 11.71 10.66
N ASP A 211 1.33 12.66 9.99
CA ASP A 211 0.71 13.84 9.39
C ASP A 211 -0.24 13.51 8.22
N GLU A 212 -0.15 12.30 7.66
CA GLU A 212 -0.99 11.82 6.56
C GLU A 212 -2.34 11.28 7.07
N ILE A 213 -2.49 11.08 8.39
CA ILE A 213 -3.79 10.78 9.01
C ILE A 213 -4.64 12.07 9.04
N PRO A 214 -5.94 12.00 8.69
CA PRO A 214 -6.83 13.16 8.77
C PRO A 214 -6.81 13.83 10.15
N GLN A 215 -6.74 15.16 10.14
CA GLN A 215 -6.57 15.95 11.37
C GLN A 215 -7.65 15.65 12.43
N SER A 216 -8.89 15.37 12.01
CA SER A 216 -10.02 15.09 12.90
C SER A 216 -9.86 13.82 13.75
N VAL A 217 -9.06 12.85 13.30
CA VAL A 217 -8.84 11.57 14.00
C VAL A 217 -7.39 11.38 14.45
N ARG A 218 -6.50 12.34 14.19
CA ARG A 218 -5.07 12.22 14.50
C ARG A 218 -4.76 12.19 16.00
N GLY A 219 -5.48 12.96 16.82
CA GLY A 219 -5.36 12.87 18.29
C GLY A 219 -5.76 11.48 18.81
N ARG A 220 -6.85 10.91 18.26
CA ARG A 220 -7.26 9.52 18.52
C ARG A 220 -6.22 8.51 18.03
N ALA A 221 -5.46 8.81 16.99
CA ALA A 221 -4.36 7.96 16.53
C ALA A 221 -3.27 7.80 17.61
N LEU A 222 -2.88 8.88 18.30
CA LEU A 222 -1.92 8.80 19.41
C LEU A 222 -2.44 7.96 20.57
N ASP A 223 -3.73 8.11 20.90
CA ASP A 223 -4.38 7.31 21.93
C ASP A 223 -4.40 5.81 21.56
N ARG A 224 -4.79 5.49 20.31
CA ARG A 224 -4.76 4.13 19.78
C ARG A 224 -3.36 3.54 19.65
N LEU A 225 -2.33 4.37 19.43
CA LEU A 225 -0.93 3.93 19.50
C LEU A 225 -0.60 3.51 20.94
N ASN A 226 -0.96 4.31 21.94
CA ASN A 226 -0.75 3.98 23.35
C ASN A 226 -1.48 2.70 23.79
N GLU A 227 -2.71 2.47 23.32
CA GLU A 227 -3.47 1.25 23.60
C GLU A 227 -2.84 -0.01 22.98
N GLY A 228 -2.27 0.12 21.78
CA GLY A 228 -1.68 -1.01 21.04
C GLY A 228 -0.26 -1.41 21.46
N LEU A 229 0.42 -0.56 22.24
CA LEU A 229 1.80 -0.76 22.68
C LEU A 229 1.86 -1.40 24.07
N HIS A 230 2.55 -2.54 24.17
CA HIS A 230 2.81 -3.23 25.43
C HIS A 230 4.22 -2.94 25.96
N SER A 231 4.48 -3.31 27.21
CA SER A 231 5.85 -3.22 27.77
C SER A 231 6.80 -4.09 26.93
N GLY A 232 7.97 -3.54 26.59
CA GLY A 232 8.95 -4.17 25.70
C GLY A 232 8.75 -3.90 24.20
N ASP A 233 7.59 -3.36 23.78
CA ASP A 233 7.37 -2.98 22.38
C ASP A 233 8.20 -1.76 22.01
N ARG A 234 9.06 -1.94 21.00
CA ARG A 234 9.83 -0.87 20.33
C ARG A 234 9.02 -0.28 19.19
N LEU A 235 9.21 1.00 18.94
CA LEU A 235 8.44 1.74 17.92
C LEU A 235 9.25 2.93 17.41
N VAL A 236 9.22 3.19 16.11
CA VAL A 236 9.62 4.49 15.57
C VAL A 236 8.46 5.10 14.80
N VAL A 237 8.17 6.38 15.06
CA VAL A 237 7.13 7.14 14.32
C VAL A 237 7.76 8.39 13.71
N ALA A 238 7.52 8.64 12.43
CA ALA A 238 7.87 9.92 11.79
C ALA A 238 6.62 10.77 11.55
N ALA A 239 6.78 12.08 11.76
CA ALA A 239 5.70 13.05 11.59
C ALA A 239 6.25 14.43 11.24
N ARG A 240 5.41 15.30 10.67
CA ARG A 240 5.69 16.74 10.66
C ARG A 240 5.56 17.32 12.06
N THR A 241 6.46 18.23 12.42
CA THR A 241 6.54 18.84 13.76
C THR A 241 5.22 19.48 14.17
N ASP A 242 4.65 20.32 13.31
CA ASP A 242 3.39 21.03 13.60
C ASP A 242 2.16 20.11 13.62
N ASP A 243 2.16 19.05 12.82
CA ASP A 243 1.08 18.07 12.81
C ASP A 243 1.12 17.16 14.05
N TYR A 244 2.31 16.81 14.53
CA TYR A 244 2.49 16.10 15.80
C TYR A 244 2.08 16.97 16.98
N ARG A 245 2.48 18.26 17.02
CA ARG A 245 2.04 19.22 18.06
C ARG A 245 0.51 19.30 18.12
N ARG A 246 -0.16 19.40 16.98
CA ARG A 246 -1.64 19.40 16.90
C ARG A 246 -2.27 18.07 17.30
N ALA A 247 -1.58 16.95 17.10
CA ALA A 247 -2.04 15.64 17.56
C ALA A 247 -1.93 15.50 19.08
N VAL A 248 -0.84 15.99 19.67
CA VAL A 248 -0.60 15.98 21.13
C VAL A 248 -1.55 16.93 21.85
N HIS A 249 -1.84 18.09 21.26
CA HIS A 249 -2.75 19.10 21.80
C HIS A 249 -3.99 19.26 20.91
N PRO A 250 -4.91 18.29 20.90
CA PRO A 250 -6.12 18.37 20.08
C PRO A 250 -7.05 19.49 20.57
N THR A 251 -7.66 20.21 19.64
CA THR A 251 -8.64 21.25 19.98
C THR A 251 -9.89 20.62 20.60
N GLY A 252 -10.22 21.03 21.83
CA GLY A 252 -11.44 20.57 22.52
C GLY A 252 -11.34 19.18 23.19
N ALA A 253 -10.13 18.62 23.32
CA ALA A 253 -9.88 17.40 24.09
C ALA A 253 -8.62 17.53 24.97
N LEU A 254 -8.41 16.57 25.87
CA LEU A 254 -7.21 16.53 26.71
C LEU A 254 -5.97 16.22 25.87
N SER A 255 -4.81 16.69 26.33
CA SER A 255 -3.55 16.39 25.65
C SER A 255 -3.21 14.90 25.75
N VAL A 256 -2.78 14.29 24.66
CA VAL A 256 -2.39 12.88 24.59
C VAL A 256 -0.95 12.79 24.07
N LYS A 257 -0.02 12.34 24.92
CA LYS A 257 1.38 12.12 24.56
C LYS A 257 1.63 10.65 24.29
N LEU A 258 2.61 10.34 23.44
CA LEU A 258 3.01 8.95 23.20
C LEU A 258 3.83 8.44 24.39
N ARG A 259 3.37 7.36 25.03
CA ARG A 259 3.89 6.88 26.31
C ARG A 259 5.32 6.38 26.20
N ALA A 260 6.17 6.88 27.10
CA ALA A 260 7.59 6.56 27.19
C ALA A 260 8.36 6.75 25.87
N ALA A 261 7.93 7.66 25.00
CA ALA A 261 8.62 7.95 23.75
C ALA A 261 9.59 9.12 23.90
N ALA A 262 10.77 8.99 23.31
CA ALA A 262 11.70 10.08 23.09
C ALA A 262 11.41 10.77 21.76
N GLY A 263 11.84 12.02 21.60
CA GLY A 263 11.68 12.75 20.36
C GLY A 263 12.98 13.38 19.88
N VAL A 264 13.12 13.48 18.56
CA VAL A 264 14.19 14.24 17.89
C VAL A 264 13.59 15.02 16.72
N THR A 265 14.07 16.24 16.48
CA THR A 265 13.65 17.04 15.33
C THR A 265 14.77 17.11 14.31
N VAL A 266 14.51 16.64 13.09
CA VAL A 266 15.43 16.75 11.95
C VAL A 266 15.50 18.20 11.51
N GLY A 267 16.69 18.78 11.56
CA GLY A 267 16.98 20.16 11.19
C GLY A 267 17.32 20.34 9.71
N GLU A 268 17.75 21.54 9.38
CA GLU A 268 18.22 21.90 8.04
C GLU A 268 19.69 21.48 7.85
N PRO A 269 20.08 20.95 6.67
CA PRO A 269 21.47 20.72 6.33
C PRO A 269 22.24 22.04 6.30
N SER A 270 23.50 22.02 6.73
CA SER A 270 24.35 23.20 6.66
C SER A 270 24.66 23.58 5.20
N PRO A 271 24.88 24.87 4.88
CA PRO A 271 25.33 25.30 3.56
C PRO A 271 26.55 24.52 3.05
N GLU A 272 27.48 24.18 3.95
CA GLU A 272 28.68 23.39 3.65
C GLU A 272 28.34 21.94 3.29
N ALA A 273 27.36 21.34 3.97
CA ALA A 273 26.89 19.99 3.64
C ALA A 273 26.24 19.97 2.26
N VAL A 274 25.40 20.96 1.95
CA VAL A 274 24.76 21.11 0.63
C VAL A 274 25.80 21.30 -0.46
N ARG A 275 26.78 22.18 -0.23
CA ARG A 275 27.91 22.40 -1.14
C ARG A 275 28.65 21.10 -1.45
N ARG A 276 29.11 20.38 -0.41
CA ARG A 276 29.86 19.12 -0.59
C ARG A 276 29.05 18.07 -1.34
N TYR A 277 27.74 18.00 -1.08
CA TYR A 277 26.85 17.08 -1.76
C TYR A 277 26.74 17.41 -3.26
N LEU A 278 26.44 18.66 -3.61
CA LEU A 278 26.31 19.08 -5.01
C LEU A 278 27.64 18.98 -5.77
N GLU A 279 28.76 19.32 -5.13
CA GLU A 279 30.10 19.18 -5.71
C GLU A 279 30.43 17.71 -6.03
N ARG A 280 30.09 16.80 -5.12
CA ARG A 280 30.28 15.35 -5.34
C ARG A 280 29.44 14.84 -6.51
N GLU A 281 28.16 15.19 -6.54
CA GLU A 281 27.25 14.75 -7.60
C GLU A 281 27.59 15.35 -8.97
N ALA A 282 28.21 16.53 -9.00
CA ALA A 282 28.67 17.17 -10.22
C ALA A 282 30.03 16.62 -10.74
N GLY A 283 30.58 15.56 -10.14
CA GLY A 283 31.84 14.94 -10.57
C GLY A 283 33.09 15.49 -9.89
N GLY A 284 32.94 16.21 -8.79
CA GLY A 284 34.03 16.74 -7.97
C GLY A 284 34.15 18.27 -8.02
N PRO A 285 35.05 18.85 -7.19
CA PRO A 285 35.12 20.29 -6.99
C PRO A 285 35.37 21.11 -8.26
N SER A 286 36.18 20.61 -9.21
CA SER A 286 36.51 21.32 -10.45
C SER A 286 35.33 21.40 -11.42
N ALA A 287 34.63 20.29 -11.66
CA ALA A 287 33.45 20.25 -12.53
C ALA A 287 32.26 21.01 -11.93
N ALA A 288 32.16 21.02 -10.60
CA ALA A 288 31.16 21.77 -9.87
C ALA A 288 31.45 23.27 -9.79
N ALA A 289 32.72 23.65 -9.64
CA ALA A 289 33.16 25.05 -9.51
C ALA A 289 32.75 25.89 -10.72
N ASP A 290 32.78 25.32 -11.93
CA ASP A 290 32.46 26.09 -13.13
C ASP A 290 30.94 26.31 -13.32
N ARG A 291 30.11 25.31 -12.98
CA ARG A 291 28.65 25.36 -13.24
C ARG A 291 27.83 25.80 -12.03
N TRP A 292 28.13 25.27 -10.86
CA TRP A 292 27.33 25.49 -9.66
C TRP A 292 27.77 26.72 -8.86
N ALA A 293 28.92 27.34 -9.15
CA ALA A 293 29.44 28.47 -8.37
C ALA A 293 28.41 29.57 -8.09
N PRO A 294 27.59 30.04 -9.07
CA PRO A 294 26.59 31.07 -8.80
C PRO A 294 25.50 30.64 -7.82
N VAL A 295 25.10 29.36 -7.83
CA VAL A 295 24.12 28.82 -6.88
C VAL A 295 24.76 28.60 -5.50
N LEU A 296 25.98 28.05 -5.47
CA LEU A 296 26.73 27.81 -4.23
C LEU A 296 27.04 29.11 -3.49
N ALA A 297 27.23 30.22 -4.21
CA ALA A 297 27.40 31.56 -3.63
C ALA A 297 26.12 32.11 -2.98
N GLN A 298 24.95 31.54 -3.30
CA GLN A 298 23.65 31.96 -2.74
C GLN A 298 23.24 31.12 -1.51
N LEU A 299 23.93 30.02 -1.22
CA LEU A 299 23.66 29.19 -0.05
C LEU A 299 23.94 29.98 1.24
N GLY A 300 23.04 29.87 2.22
CA GLY A 300 23.11 30.63 3.48
C GLY A 300 22.53 32.05 3.42
N HIS A 301 22.28 32.59 2.22
CA HIS A 301 21.63 33.90 2.05
C HIS A 301 20.10 33.80 2.01
N ALA A 302 19.42 34.95 2.13
CA ALA A 302 17.95 35.05 2.09
C ALA A 302 17.36 35.01 0.66
N SER A 303 18.17 34.73 -0.36
CA SER A 303 17.72 34.65 -1.75
C SER A 303 16.72 33.51 -1.98
N PRO A 304 15.87 33.58 -3.02
CA PRO A 304 14.90 32.52 -3.33
C PRO A 304 15.51 31.12 -3.41
N VAL A 305 16.59 30.96 -4.17
CA VAL A 305 17.31 29.69 -4.31
C VAL A 305 18.00 29.26 -3.02
N GLY A 306 18.61 30.20 -2.29
CA GLY A 306 19.28 29.92 -1.01
C GLY A 306 18.32 29.41 0.07
N ARG A 307 17.08 29.92 0.09
CA ARG A 307 16.01 29.42 0.98
C ARG A 307 15.41 28.10 0.50
N ALA A 308 15.19 27.93 -0.81
CA ALA A 308 14.62 26.69 -1.36
C ALA A 308 15.54 25.48 -1.11
N LEU A 309 16.86 25.65 -1.28
CA LEU A 309 17.87 24.60 -1.10
C LEU A 309 18.23 24.30 0.38
N ARG A 310 17.44 24.78 1.34
CA ARG A 310 17.53 24.37 2.75
C ARG A 310 16.87 23.03 3.03
N THR A 311 16.11 22.48 2.08
CA THR A 311 15.50 21.16 2.26
C THR A 311 16.31 20.10 1.51
N PRO A 312 16.62 18.95 2.13
CA PRO A 312 17.29 17.84 1.45
C PRO A 312 16.57 17.41 0.17
N LEU A 313 15.24 17.47 0.16
CA LEU A 313 14.44 17.19 -1.03
C LEU A 313 14.74 18.14 -2.19
N ALA A 314 14.75 19.46 -1.96
CA ALA A 314 15.05 20.42 -3.02
C ALA A 314 16.48 20.26 -3.55
N VAL A 315 17.45 19.99 -2.66
CA VAL A 315 18.85 19.73 -3.04
C VAL A 315 18.95 18.48 -3.92
N ALA A 316 18.27 17.39 -3.55
CA ALA A 316 18.24 16.16 -4.34
C ALA A 316 17.60 16.38 -5.73
N MET A 317 16.45 17.07 -5.79
CA MET A 317 15.80 17.38 -7.07
C MET A 317 16.64 18.29 -7.97
N ALA A 318 17.33 19.27 -7.39
CA ALA A 318 18.24 20.13 -8.11
C ALA A 318 19.43 19.32 -8.68
N SER A 319 20.01 18.42 -7.87
CA SER A 319 21.06 17.52 -8.35
C SER A 319 20.55 16.63 -9.50
N ASP A 320 19.41 15.95 -9.32
CA ASP A 320 18.82 15.08 -10.35
C ASP A 320 18.53 15.84 -11.66
N THR A 321 18.14 17.11 -11.57
CA THR A 321 17.78 17.94 -12.73
C THR A 321 19.01 18.43 -13.51
N TYR A 322 20.00 18.97 -12.81
CA TYR A 322 21.14 19.69 -13.40
C TYR A 322 22.41 18.84 -13.56
N ASN A 323 22.47 17.64 -13.00
CA ASN A 323 23.57 16.70 -13.16
C ASN A 323 23.09 15.42 -13.91
N PRO A 324 22.71 15.53 -15.20
CA PRO A 324 22.26 14.39 -15.98
C PRO A 324 23.35 13.31 -16.10
N ARG A 325 22.94 12.04 -16.14
CA ARG A 325 23.89 10.93 -16.24
C ARG A 325 24.55 10.90 -17.63
N PRO A 326 25.80 10.41 -17.72
CA PRO A 326 26.41 10.09 -19.00
C PRO A 326 25.48 9.21 -19.84
N GLY A 327 25.20 9.66 -21.06
CA GLY A 327 24.31 8.96 -21.98
C GLY A 327 22.83 9.34 -21.91
N GLU A 328 22.36 10.26 -21.06
CA GLU A 328 20.95 10.73 -21.08
C GLU A 328 20.53 11.54 -22.33
N GLY A 329 21.36 11.55 -23.39
CA GLY A 329 20.98 12.00 -24.73
C GLY A 329 20.70 13.50 -24.84
N LEU A 330 21.14 14.30 -23.87
CA LEU A 330 21.01 15.76 -23.92
C LEU A 330 22.13 16.35 -24.79
N GLU A 331 21.75 17.06 -25.85
CA GLU A 331 22.70 17.82 -26.69
C GLU A 331 23.32 19.00 -25.92
N VAL A 332 22.57 19.58 -24.97
CA VAL A 332 22.99 20.69 -24.12
C VAL A 332 22.69 20.34 -22.67
N LEU A 333 23.69 20.51 -21.79
CA LEU A 333 23.52 20.32 -20.36
C LEU A 333 22.69 21.48 -19.78
N PRO A 334 21.67 21.21 -18.94
CA PRO A 334 20.90 22.26 -18.29
C PRO A 334 21.80 23.06 -17.34
N ASP A 335 21.71 24.39 -17.36
CA ASP A 335 22.58 25.25 -16.55
C ASP A 335 21.92 25.59 -15.20
N PRO A 336 22.51 25.20 -14.04
CA PRO A 336 21.95 25.52 -12.73
C PRO A 336 21.89 27.02 -12.43
N THR A 337 22.59 27.88 -13.17
CA THR A 337 22.51 29.34 -13.00
C THR A 337 21.09 29.89 -13.23
N GLU A 338 20.23 29.17 -13.96
CA GLU A 338 18.84 29.58 -14.15
C GLU A 338 18.06 29.69 -12.83
N LEU A 339 18.44 28.91 -11.81
CA LEU A 339 17.82 28.97 -10.49
C LEU A 339 18.05 30.32 -9.78
N CYS A 340 19.11 31.04 -10.18
CA CYS A 340 19.43 32.36 -9.64
C CYS A 340 18.67 33.50 -10.34
N ASP A 341 17.90 33.22 -11.40
CA ASP A 341 17.11 34.23 -12.10
C ASP A 341 15.89 34.65 -11.27
N GLY A 342 16.03 35.77 -10.55
CA GLY A 342 14.96 36.33 -9.72
C GLY A 342 13.74 36.85 -10.49
N ARG A 343 13.81 37.03 -11.82
CA ARG A 343 12.63 37.36 -12.64
C ARG A 343 11.80 36.13 -12.93
N ARG A 344 12.46 34.99 -13.18
CA ARG A 344 11.80 33.70 -13.44
C ARG A 344 11.34 33.02 -12.14
N PHE A 345 12.13 33.14 -11.08
CA PHE A 345 11.87 32.53 -9.78
C PHE A 345 11.93 33.57 -8.65
N PRO A 346 10.87 34.39 -8.49
CA PRO A 346 10.86 35.47 -7.51
C PRO A 346 10.77 34.98 -6.06
N THR A 347 10.32 33.74 -5.82
CA THR A 347 10.15 33.18 -4.47
C THR A 347 10.77 31.79 -4.32
N PRO A 348 11.11 31.34 -3.10
CA PRO A 348 11.59 29.98 -2.86
C PRO A 348 10.60 28.91 -3.35
N GLU A 349 9.30 29.17 -3.22
CA GLU A 349 8.24 28.26 -3.65
C GLU A 349 8.23 28.12 -5.18
N ALA A 350 8.54 29.20 -5.92
CA ALA A 350 8.68 29.14 -7.38
C ALA A 350 9.87 28.27 -7.81
N VAL A 351 10.99 28.35 -7.09
CA VAL A 351 12.16 27.47 -7.29
C VAL A 351 11.77 26.01 -7.01
N THR A 352 11.12 25.74 -5.88
CA THR A 352 10.67 24.38 -5.52
C THR A 352 9.67 23.82 -6.53
N ALA A 353 8.70 24.62 -6.97
CA ALA A 353 7.71 24.23 -7.98
C ALA A 353 8.37 23.85 -9.32
N HIS A 354 9.37 24.61 -9.77
CA HIS A 354 10.16 24.29 -10.96
C HIS A 354 10.88 22.96 -10.82
N LEU A 355 11.53 22.71 -9.68
CA LEU A 355 12.22 21.44 -9.42
C LEU A 355 11.25 20.24 -9.36
N LEU A 356 10.04 20.43 -8.82
CA LEU A 356 8.99 19.40 -8.81
C LEU A 356 8.50 19.09 -10.22
N ASP A 357 8.24 20.12 -11.04
CA ASP A 357 7.85 19.93 -12.45
C ASP A 357 8.96 19.23 -13.25
N ALA A 358 10.22 19.58 -13.01
CA ALA A 358 11.37 18.95 -13.65
C ALA A 358 11.53 17.47 -13.29
N THR A 359 11.08 17.02 -12.11
CA THR A 359 11.25 15.63 -11.65
C THR A 359 10.64 14.61 -12.61
N VAL A 360 9.44 14.87 -13.13
CA VAL A 360 8.79 13.97 -14.11
C VAL A 360 9.53 14.00 -15.43
N LEU A 361 9.96 15.18 -15.89
CA LEU A 361 10.70 15.34 -17.14
C LEU A 361 12.04 14.59 -17.09
N VAL A 362 12.79 14.73 -15.99
CA VAL A 362 14.08 14.06 -15.76
C VAL A 362 13.92 12.54 -15.79
N GLY A 363 12.93 12.00 -15.08
CA GLY A 363 12.70 10.55 -15.03
C GLY A 363 12.42 9.95 -16.42
N TYR A 364 11.73 10.69 -17.29
CA TYR A 364 11.32 10.23 -18.62
C TYR A 364 12.23 10.70 -19.77
N ARG A 365 13.45 11.21 -19.48
CA ARG A 365 14.44 11.53 -20.51
C ARG A 365 14.76 10.30 -21.39
N PRO A 366 14.93 10.47 -22.72
CA PRO A 366 15.29 9.38 -23.61
C PRO A 366 16.61 8.71 -23.18
N HIS A 367 16.60 7.39 -23.04
CA HIS A 367 17.80 6.62 -22.69
C HIS A 367 18.33 5.83 -23.90
N PRO A 368 19.66 5.75 -24.09
CA PRO A 368 20.27 5.13 -25.27
C PRO A 368 20.11 3.61 -25.25
N HIS A 369 20.13 3.00 -24.06
CA HIS A 369 19.88 1.57 -23.91
C HIS A 369 18.41 1.24 -24.16
N ARG A 370 18.15 0.37 -25.15
CA ARG A 370 16.79 -0.08 -25.52
C ARG A 370 15.98 -0.62 -24.34
N ALA A 371 16.63 -1.31 -23.40
CA ALA A 371 15.97 -1.85 -22.20
C ALA A 371 15.39 -0.77 -21.27
N ARG A 372 15.87 0.47 -21.34
CA ARG A 372 15.43 1.61 -20.53
C ARG A 372 14.62 2.64 -21.32
N ARG A 373 14.28 2.37 -22.59
CA ARG A 373 13.40 3.25 -23.36
C ARG A 373 11.98 3.12 -22.85
N SER A 374 11.39 4.23 -22.43
CA SER A 374 9.98 4.23 -22.04
C SER A 374 9.12 4.10 -23.29
N ARG A 375 7.96 3.46 -23.11
CA ARG A 375 6.88 3.51 -24.10
C ARG A 375 6.11 4.82 -24.03
N TRP A 376 6.24 5.54 -22.91
CA TRP A 376 5.52 6.77 -22.64
C TRP A 376 6.47 7.95 -22.73
N THR A 377 5.99 9.01 -23.37
CA THR A 377 6.68 10.30 -23.39
C THR A 377 6.56 11.00 -22.03
N ALA A 378 7.42 11.99 -21.77
CA ALA A 378 7.35 12.76 -20.53
C ALA A 378 6.00 13.49 -20.37
N ASP A 379 5.41 13.99 -21.46
CA ASP A 379 4.09 14.63 -21.45
C ASP A 379 2.95 13.66 -21.15
N GLU A 380 2.98 12.46 -21.73
CA GLU A 380 2.04 11.39 -21.38
C GLU A 380 2.16 10.99 -19.91
N ALA A 381 3.40 10.79 -19.44
CA ALA A 381 3.66 10.45 -18.05
C ALA A 381 3.16 11.54 -17.09
N ARG A 382 3.43 12.81 -17.39
CA ARG A 382 2.94 13.95 -16.61
C ARG A 382 1.42 13.95 -16.53
N ARG A 383 0.71 13.75 -17.64
CA ARG A 383 -0.77 13.66 -17.66
C ARG A 383 -1.27 12.51 -16.79
N TYR A 384 -0.74 11.31 -16.95
CA TYR A 384 -1.18 10.14 -16.18
C TYR A 384 -0.87 10.24 -14.69
N LEU A 385 0.29 10.79 -14.33
CA LEU A 385 0.64 11.05 -12.92
C LEU A 385 -0.21 12.16 -12.31
N THR A 386 -0.58 13.18 -13.10
CA THR A 386 -1.51 14.24 -12.67
C THR A 386 -2.89 13.66 -12.36
N GLU A 387 -3.43 12.80 -13.23
CA GLU A 387 -4.70 12.12 -12.98
C GLU A 387 -4.62 11.18 -11.77
N LEU A 388 -3.50 10.49 -11.58
CA LEU A 388 -3.27 9.67 -10.39
C LEU A 388 -3.19 10.51 -9.10
N ALA A 389 -2.48 11.63 -9.13
CA ALA A 389 -2.37 12.54 -8.00
C ALA A 389 -3.72 13.16 -7.63
N LYS A 390 -4.49 13.62 -8.63
CA LYS A 390 -5.87 14.10 -8.44
C LYS A 390 -6.75 13.01 -7.82
N HIS A 391 -6.63 11.77 -8.29
CA HIS A 391 -7.38 10.65 -7.73
C HIS A 391 -7.09 10.42 -6.25
N LEU A 392 -5.81 10.42 -5.85
CA LEU A 392 -5.41 10.24 -4.46
C LEU A 392 -5.91 11.37 -3.55
N GLU A 393 -5.77 12.62 -4.00
CA GLU A 393 -6.23 13.78 -3.23
C GLU A 393 -7.76 13.86 -3.12
N GLN A 394 -8.49 13.56 -4.19
CA GLN A 394 -9.94 13.77 -4.23
C GLN A 394 -10.77 12.57 -3.77
N ASN A 395 -10.30 11.34 -4.02
CA ASN A 395 -11.12 10.13 -3.86
C ASN A 395 -10.55 9.16 -2.82
N VAL A 396 -9.35 9.42 -2.30
CA VAL A 396 -8.67 8.59 -1.28
C VAL A 396 -8.21 9.48 -0.11
N ASP A 397 -8.95 10.56 0.16
CA ASP A 397 -8.77 11.44 1.33
C ASP A 397 -7.35 12.02 1.50
N GLY A 398 -6.63 12.28 0.39
CA GLY A 398 -5.26 12.82 0.44
C GLY A 398 -4.19 11.80 0.80
N SER A 399 -4.52 10.49 0.76
CA SER A 399 -3.56 9.42 1.04
C SER A 399 -2.40 9.44 0.05
N THR A 400 -1.21 9.10 0.53
CA THR A 400 -0.02 8.91 -0.32
C THR A 400 0.06 7.48 -0.90
N ASP A 401 -0.67 6.55 -0.28
CA ASP A 401 -0.74 5.14 -0.66
C ASP A 401 -1.71 4.92 -1.81
N PHE A 402 -1.18 4.54 -2.96
CA PHE A 402 -1.96 4.05 -4.08
C PHE A 402 -1.94 2.52 -4.14
N ALA A 403 -3.07 1.92 -3.80
CA ALA A 403 -3.34 0.53 -4.13
C ALA A 403 -4.18 0.42 -5.41
N TRP A 404 -3.82 -0.48 -6.32
CA TRP A 404 -4.50 -0.56 -7.63
C TRP A 404 -6.01 -0.78 -7.51
N TRP A 405 -6.47 -1.50 -6.48
CA TRP A 405 -7.89 -1.75 -6.25
C TRP A 405 -8.67 -0.53 -5.75
N GLN A 406 -8.01 0.53 -5.26
CA GLN A 406 -8.64 1.79 -4.86
C GLN A 406 -9.08 2.62 -6.07
N LEU A 407 -8.54 2.33 -7.26
CA LEU A 407 -8.92 3.02 -8.50
C LEU A 407 -10.43 2.97 -8.76
N ARG A 408 -11.15 1.97 -8.23
CA ARG A 408 -12.63 1.89 -8.30
C ARG A 408 -13.35 3.12 -7.73
N ARG A 409 -12.72 3.85 -6.81
CA ARG A 409 -13.24 5.11 -6.24
C ARG A 409 -13.22 6.27 -7.25
N ALA A 410 -12.46 6.16 -8.34
CA ALA A 410 -12.43 7.18 -9.40
C ALA A 410 -13.68 7.19 -10.29
N ALA A 411 -14.41 6.07 -10.36
CA ALA A 411 -15.57 5.96 -11.23
C ALA A 411 -16.79 6.71 -10.65
N PRO A 412 -17.53 7.46 -11.48
CA PRO A 412 -18.78 8.06 -11.04
C PRO A 412 -19.85 6.98 -10.84
N ARG A 413 -20.78 7.19 -9.88
CA ARG A 413 -21.91 6.27 -9.59
C ARG A 413 -22.63 5.77 -10.85
N ARG A 414 -22.91 6.70 -11.77
CA ARG A 414 -23.61 6.41 -13.04
C ARG A 414 -22.90 5.38 -13.92
N LEU A 415 -21.57 5.25 -13.82
CA LEU A 415 -20.82 4.26 -14.58
C LEU A 415 -21.22 2.84 -14.16
N PHE A 416 -21.15 2.54 -12.86
CA PHE A 416 -21.52 1.22 -12.35
C PHE A 416 -22.99 0.92 -12.62
N VAL A 417 -23.90 1.86 -12.33
CA VAL A 417 -25.33 1.69 -12.62
C VAL A 417 -25.57 1.38 -14.10
N SER A 418 -24.92 2.11 -15.02
CA SER A 418 -25.12 1.89 -16.46
C SER A 418 -24.54 0.55 -16.93
N VAL A 419 -23.37 0.16 -16.42
CA VAL A 419 -22.73 -1.12 -16.79
C VAL A 419 -23.59 -2.29 -16.30
N PHE A 420 -23.96 -2.30 -15.02
CA PHE A 420 -24.75 -3.39 -14.45
C PHE A 420 -26.18 -3.45 -15.04
N ALA A 421 -26.86 -2.31 -15.20
CA ALA A 421 -28.17 -2.25 -15.84
C ALA A 421 -28.11 -2.72 -17.29
N GLY A 422 -27.10 -2.27 -18.07
CA GLY A 422 -26.91 -2.69 -19.45
C GLY A 422 -26.63 -4.18 -19.60
N THR A 423 -25.73 -4.73 -18.78
CA THR A 423 -25.36 -6.16 -18.86
C THR A 423 -26.50 -7.07 -18.42
N LEU A 424 -27.14 -6.80 -17.28
CA LEU A 424 -28.24 -7.63 -16.80
C LEU A 424 -29.53 -7.43 -17.62
N GLY A 425 -29.76 -6.21 -18.13
CA GLY A 425 -30.86 -5.94 -19.07
C GLY A 425 -30.75 -6.76 -20.34
N ALA A 426 -29.58 -6.76 -20.99
CA ALA A 426 -29.35 -7.54 -22.20
C ALA A 426 -29.45 -9.06 -21.94
N ASP A 427 -28.87 -9.53 -20.83
CA ASP A 427 -28.88 -10.95 -20.47
C ASP A 427 -30.29 -11.48 -20.20
N PHE A 428 -31.06 -10.80 -19.37
CA PHE A 428 -32.44 -11.21 -19.08
C PHE A 428 -33.34 -11.10 -20.30
N ALA A 429 -33.08 -10.14 -21.21
CA ALA A 429 -33.80 -10.03 -22.48
C ALA A 429 -33.54 -11.25 -23.38
N VAL A 430 -32.27 -11.63 -23.55
CA VAL A 430 -31.85 -12.80 -24.34
C VAL A 430 -32.42 -14.08 -23.73
N ALA A 431 -32.30 -14.25 -22.42
CA ALA A 431 -32.82 -15.43 -21.74
C ALA A 431 -34.35 -15.53 -21.80
N GLY A 432 -35.07 -14.42 -21.60
CA GLY A 432 -36.52 -14.37 -21.73
C GLY A 432 -37.00 -14.73 -23.14
N TRP A 433 -36.26 -14.29 -24.17
CA TRP A 433 -36.50 -14.67 -25.55
C TRP A 433 -36.18 -16.15 -25.81
N LEU A 434 -35.05 -16.68 -25.32
CA LEU A 434 -34.70 -18.09 -25.48
C LEU A 434 -35.72 -19.03 -24.83
N CYS A 435 -36.30 -18.65 -23.70
CA CYS A 435 -37.29 -19.46 -22.99
C CYS A 435 -38.64 -19.54 -23.71
N THR A 436 -39.04 -18.54 -24.50
CA THR A 436 -40.42 -18.41 -25.00
C THR A 436 -40.55 -18.12 -26.50
N GLY A 437 -39.47 -17.68 -27.15
CA GLY A 437 -39.47 -17.16 -28.51
C GLY A 437 -40.23 -15.83 -28.69
N SER A 438 -40.73 -15.21 -27.61
CA SER A 438 -41.65 -14.08 -27.69
C SER A 438 -40.95 -12.72 -27.47
N TRP A 439 -41.38 -11.71 -28.24
CA TRP A 439 -40.94 -10.32 -28.04
C TRP A 439 -41.41 -9.74 -26.71
N THR A 440 -42.54 -10.21 -26.19
CA THR A 440 -43.05 -9.81 -24.87
C THR A 440 -42.13 -10.27 -23.75
N SER A 441 -41.63 -11.50 -23.78
CA SER A 441 -40.68 -11.99 -22.78
C SER A 441 -39.30 -11.36 -22.92
N LEU A 442 -38.89 -10.97 -24.13
CA LEU A 442 -37.69 -10.16 -24.35
C LEU A 442 -37.83 -8.81 -23.65
N ALA A 443 -38.96 -8.10 -23.84
CA ALA A 443 -39.21 -6.80 -23.22
C ALA A 443 -39.34 -6.87 -21.70
N SER A 444 -40.08 -7.86 -21.18
CA SER A 444 -40.21 -8.08 -19.73
C SER A 444 -38.88 -8.50 -19.09
N GLY A 445 -38.11 -9.35 -19.78
CA GLY A 445 -36.74 -9.70 -19.37
C GLY A 445 -35.83 -8.48 -19.33
N ALA A 446 -35.82 -7.66 -20.37
CA ALA A 446 -35.06 -6.41 -20.41
C ALA A 446 -35.43 -5.47 -19.25
N ALA A 447 -36.72 -5.27 -18.97
CA ALA A 447 -37.18 -4.43 -17.87
C ALA A 447 -36.72 -4.96 -16.50
N LEU A 448 -36.86 -6.27 -16.26
CA LEU A 448 -36.42 -6.91 -15.01
C LEU A 448 -34.90 -6.86 -14.85
N GLY A 449 -34.15 -7.11 -15.92
CA GLY A 449 -32.70 -7.03 -15.94
C GLY A 449 -32.18 -5.61 -15.71
N LEU A 450 -32.81 -4.60 -16.33
CA LEU A 450 -32.49 -3.17 -16.09
C LEU A 450 -32.73 -2.78 -14.63
N PHE A 451 -33.85 -3.20 -14.04
CA PHE A 451 -34.16 -2.95 -12.63
C PHE A 451 -33.14 -3.65 -11.70
N THR A 452 -32.88 -4.93 -11.94
CA THR A 452 -31.92 -5.72 -11.14
C THR A 452 -30.51 -5.15 -11.25
N GLY A 453 -30.09 -4.76 -12.45
CA GLY A 453 -28.80 -4.13 -12.69
C GLY A 453 -28.70 -2.71 -12.15
N PHE A 454 -29.81 -1.96 -12.07
CA PHE A 454 -29.85 -0.71 -11.33
C PHE A 454 -29.54 -0.94 -9.84
N VAL A 455 -30.25 -1.88 -9.20
CA VAL A 455 -30.04 -2.20 -7.77
C VAL A 455 -28.62 -2.72 -7.52
N ALA A 456 -28.12 -3.63 -8.35
CA ALA A 456 -26.76 -4.15 -8.25
C ALA A 456 -25.70 -3.05 -8.48
N GLY A 457 -25.94 -2.17 -9.45
CA GLY A 457 -25.08 -1.03 -9.74
C GLY A 457 -25.05 0.01 -8.62
N GLU A 458 -26.17 0.23 -7.92
CA GLU A 458 -26.21 1.05 -6.70
C GLU A 458 -25.38 0.43 -5.58
N ALA A 459 -25.58 -0.86 -5.31
CA ALA A 459 -24.83 -1.59 -4.29
C ALA A 459 -23.31 -1.56 -4.60
N ALA A 460 -22.92 -1.85 -5.84
CA ALA A 460 -21.53 -1.80 -6.28
C ALA A 460 -20.94 -0.38 -6.18
N ALA A 461 -21.70 0.65 -6.53
CA ALA A 461 -21.26 2.03 -6.41
C ALA A 461 -21.11 2.47 -4.94
N ALA A 462 -21.99 1.99 -4.05
CA ALA A 462 -21.91 2.22 -2.62
C ALA A 462 -20.69 1.51 -2.01
N ASP A 463 -20.46 0.23 -2.34
CA ASP A 463 -19.30 -0.53 -1.90
C ASP A 463 -17.99 0.13 -2.34
N ALA A 464 -17.89 0.50 -3.63
CA ALA A 464 -16.71 1.16 -4.18
C ALA A 464 -16.33 2.44 -3.41
N ARG A 465 -17.32 3.19 -2.91
CA ARG A 465 -17.13 4.43 -2.14
C ARG A 465 -17.02 4.20 -0.64
N SER A 466 -17.53 3.09 -0.12
CA SER A 466 -17.45 2.82 1.30
C SER A 466 -15.99 2.67 1.71
N GLY A 467 -15.52 3.57 2.58
CA GLY A 467 -14.19 3.49 3.20
C GLY A 467 -14.06 2.35 4.21
N ALA A 468 -15.04 1.44 4.26
CA ALA A 468 -15.00 0.25 5.10
C ALA A 468 -13.73 -0.53 4.76
N ALA A 469 -12.89 -0.68 5.79
CA ALA A 469 -11.55 -1.29 5.80
C ALA A 469 -11.18 -1.98 4.48
N VAL A 470 -10.14 -1.43 3.83
CA VAL A 470 -9.40 -2.02 2.72
C VAL A 470 -9.48 -3.54 2.80
N ARG A 471 -10.41 -4.17 2.08
CA ARG A 471 -10.44 -5.62 1.97
C ARG A 471 -9.29 -5.93 1.03
N PRO A 472 -8.14 -6.44 1.50
CA PRO A 472 -7.12 -6.89 0.58
C PRO A 472 -7.74 -7.92 -0.36
N PRO A 473 -7.22 -8.09 -1.58
CA PRO A 473 -7.53 -9.28 -2.36
C PRO A 473 -7.26 -10.50 -1.45
N MET A 474 -8.33 -11.22 -1.07
CA MET A 474 -8.37 -12.30 -0.05
C MET A 474 -8.76 -11.95 1.40
N GLY A 475 -9.32 -10.78 1.70
CA GLY A 475 -10.05 -10.58 2.96
C GLY A 475 -11.24 -11.55 3.04
N ARG A 476 -11.12 -12.61 3.87
CA ARG A 476 -12.15 -13.64 4.07
C ARG A 476 -13.47 -12.98 4.49
N LEU A 477 -14.37 -12.81 3.53
CA LEU A 477 -15.65 -12.16 3.77
C LEU A 477 -16.61 -13.13 4.48
N ARG A 478 -16.81 -12.93 5.79
CA ARG A 478 -17.85 -13.64 6.54
C ARG A 478 -19.17 -12.91 6.35
N TRP A 479 -20.00 -13.33 5.39
CA TRP A 479 -21.42 -13.01 5.49
C TRP A 479 -21.99 -13.67 6.76
N PRO A 480 -22.97 -13.06 7.46
CA PRO A 480 -23.66 -13.75 8.53
C PRO A 480 -24.28 -15.01 7.91
N ALA A 481 -23.85 -16.17 8.40
CA ALA A 481 -24.31 -17.47 7.92
C ALA A 481 -25.85 -17.58 7.90
N ALA A 482 -26.55 -16.74 8.68
CA ALA A 482 -27.99 -16.60 8.69
C ALA A 482 -28.62 -16.18 7.35
N LEU A 483 -27.97 -15.36 6.52
CA LEU A 483 -28.52 -14.95 5.21
C LEU A 483 -28.30 -16.01 4.12
N THR A 484 -27.20 -16.75 4.18
CA THR A 484 -26.95 -17.89 3.29
C THR A 484 -27.78 -19.09 3.68
N VAL A 485 -27.87 -19.44 4.97
CA VAL A 485 -28.72 -20.54 5.46
C VAL A 485 -30.21 -20.20 5.34
N GLY A 486 -30.61 -18.96 5.62
CA GLY A 486 -31.99 -18.50 5.44
C GLY A 486 -32.41 -18.45 3.97
N GLY A 487 -31.51 -18.04 3.07
CA GLY A 487 -31.70 -18.12 1.63
C GLY A 487 -31.88 -19.56 1.15
N ILE A 488 -30.99 -20.48 1.56
CA ILE A 488 -31.04 -21.92 1.25
C ILE A 488 -32.30 -22.58 1.80
N ALA A 489 -32.70 -22.25 3.03
CA ALA A 489 -33.92 -22.78 3.64
C ALA A 489 -35.17 -22.28 2.92
N LEU A 490 -35.19 -21.03 2.48
CA LEU A 490 -36.31 -20.45 1.73
C LEU A 490 -36.41 -21.02 0.31
N THR A 491 -35.29 -21.24 -0.40
CA THR A 491 -35.28 -21.95 -1.70
C THR A 491 -35.61 -23.43 -1.55
N ALA A 492 -35.13 -24.11 -0.51
CA ALA A 492 -35.46 -25.51 -0.25
C ALA A 492 -36.94 -25.68 0.15
N MET A 493 -37.51 -24.74 0.93
CA MET A 493 -38.92 -24.73 1.29
C MET A 493 -39.82 -24.40 0.10
N ALA A 494 -39.44 -23.43 -0.74
CA ALA A 494 -40.11 -23.16 -2.01
C ALA A 494 -40.04 -24.35 -2.98
N ALA A 495 -38.91 -25.07 -3.03
CA ALA A 495 -38.73 -26.28 -3.81
C ALA A 495 -39.62 -27.44 -3.31
N GLY A 496 -39.73 -27.63 -1.99
CA GLY A 496 -40.64 -28.62 -1.39
C GLY A 496 -42.11 -28.34 -1.66
N ILE A 497 -42.51 -27.06 -1.63
CA ILE A 497 -43.88 -26.63 -1.91
C ILE A 497 -44.22 -26.78 -3.41
N GLY A 498 -43.31 -26.44 -4.33
CA GLY A 498 -43.58 -26.63 -5.76
C GLY A 498 -43.50 -28.08 -6.25
N PHE A 499 -42.71 -28.93 -5.58
CA PHE A 499 -42.71 -30.39 -5.82
C PHE A 499 -44.07 -31.02 -5.47
N ALA A 500 -44.74 -30.49 -4.45
CA ALA A 500 -46.07 -30.94 -4.04
C ALA A 500 -47.21 -30.43 -4.95
N ILE A 501 -46.99 -29.36 -5.73
CA ILE A 501 -48.07 -28.65 -6.44
C ILE A 501 -48.03 -28.81 -7.97
N ALA A 502 -46.87 -29.00 -8.63
CA ALA A 502 -46.84 -29.14 -10.10
C ALA A 502 -45.55 -29.76 -10.66
N GLY A 503 -45.61 -31.02 -11.09
CA GLY A 503 -44.60 -31.80 -11.84
C GLY A 503 -43.37 -31.04 -12.38
N PHE A 504 -43.34 -30.70 -13.67
CA PHE A 504 -42.23 -30.13 -14.45
C PHE A 504 -41.41 -28.99 -13.76
N THR A 505 -42.07 -28.19 -12.91
CA THR A 505 -41.48 -27.11 -12.10
C THR A 505 -40.57 -27.63 -10.98
N GLY A 506 -40.85 -28.83 -10.45
CA GLY A 506 -40.09 -29.47 -9.38
C GLY A 506 -38.69 -29.91 -9.80
N VAL A 507 -38.48 -30.31 -11.06
CA VAL A 507 -37.13 -30.68 -11.57
C VAL A 507 -36.23 -29.46 -11.65
N LEU A 508 -36.73 -28.35 -12.20
CA LEU A 508 -36.00 -27.08 -12.26
C LEU A 508 -35.69 -26.53 -10.85
N MET A 509 -36.64 -26.63 -9.91
CA MET A 509 -36.41 -26.19 -8.52
C MET A 509 -35.47 -27.12 -7.75
N GLY A 510 -35.48 -28.43 -8.02
CA GLY A 510 -34.52 -29.39 -7.47
C GLY A 510 -33.10 -29.12 -7.96
N CYS A 511 -32.93 -28.88 -9.27
CA CYS A 511 -31.66 -28.46 -9.84
C CYS A 511 -31.18 -27.11 -9.29
N ALA A 512 -32.08 -26.15 -9.08
CA ALA A 512 -31.77 -24.87 -8.43
C ALA A 512 -31.25 -25.07 -7.00
N ALA A 513 -31.92 -25.90 -6.20
CA ALA A 513 -31.56 -26.17 -4.81
C ALA A 513 -30.20 -26.88 -4.69
N VAL A 514 -29.96 -27.92 -5.50
CA VAL A 514 -28.67 -28.64 -5.53
C VAL A 514 -27.54 -27.72 -5.99
N SER A 515 -27.79 -26.90 -7.04
CA SER A 515 -26.79 -25.94 -7.54
C SER A 515 -26.48 -24.84 -6.53
N ALA A 516 -27.48 -24.38 -5.77
CA ALA A 516 -27.29 -23.43 -4.68
C ALA A 516 -26.47 -24.03 -3.53
N LEU A 517 -26.72 -25.28 -3.13
CA LEU A 517 -25.92 -25.98 -2.12
C LEU A 517 -24.49 -26.20 -2.59
N ALA A 518 -24.28 -26.62 -3.84
CA ALA A 518 -22.95 -26.79 -4.43
C ALA A 518 -22.19 -25.46 -4.50
N THR A 519 -22.88 -24.37 -4.86
CA THR A 519 -22.34 -23.01 -4.86
C THR A 519 -21.84 -22.61 -3.47
N VAL A 520 -22.65 -22.87 -2.43
CA VAL A 520 -22.28 -22.59 -1.05
C VAL A 520 -21.10 -23.47 -0.62
N ALA A 521 -21.08 -24.75 -0.99
CA ALA A 521 -19.96 -25.64 -0.67
C ALA A 521 -18.65 -25.19 -1.32
N VAL A 522 -18.67 -24.84 -2.62
CA VAL A 522 -17.50 -24.28 -3.33
C VAL A 522 -17.05 -22.97 -2.69
N TRP A 523 -17.99 -22.11 -2.32
CA TRP A 523 -17.71 -20.85 -1.62
C TRP A 523 -17.07 -21.09 -0.25
N ARG A 524 -17.59 -22.04 0.55
CA ARG A 524 -17.05 -22.38 1.86
C ARG A 524 -15.69 -23.06 1.79
N ALA A 525 -15.48 -23.94 0.81
CA ALA A 525 -14.18 -24.56 0.54
C ALA A 525 -13.13 -23.53 0.09
N TRP A 526 -13.58 -22.47 -0.56
CA TRP A 526 -12.75 -21.32 -0.91
C TRP A 526 -12.40 -20.46 0.31
N GLU A 527 -13.40 -20.07 1.11
CA GLU A 527 -13.21 -19.30 2.36
C GLU A 527 -12.25 -19.99 3.33
N SER A 528 -12.32 -21.32 3.41
CA SER A 528 -11.45 -22.12 4.29
C SER A 528 -10.01 -22.18 3.78
N GLY A 529 -9.76 -21.80 2.52
CA GLY A 529 -8.45 -21.92 1.87
C GLY A 529 -8.13 -23.33 1.39
N ALA A 530 -9.05 -24.28 1.52
CA ALA A 530 -8.84 -25.69 1.13
C ALA A 530 -8.57 -25.86 -0.38
N VAL A 531 -9.09 -24.95 -1.21
CA VAL A 531 -8.93 -24.97 -2.67
C VAL A 531 -7.68 -24.20 -3.13
N ALA A 532 -7.12 -23.32 -2.29
CA ALA A 532 -5.94 -22.50 -2.60
C ALA A 532 -4.75 -22.97 -1.77
N GLY A 533 -4.29 -24.20 -1.99
CA GLY A 533 -3.06 -24.76 -1.42
C GLY A 533 -1.80 -24.06 -1.95
N VAL A 534 -1.59 -22.80 -1.55
CA VAL A 534 -0.32 -22.10 -1.77
C VAL A 534 0.51 -22.27 -0.50
N PRO A 535 1.70 -22.88 -0.57
CA PRO A 535 2.63 -22.88 0.55
C PRO A 535 2.85 -21.44 1.01
N ALA A 536 2.83 -21.21 2.31
CA ALA A 536 3.22 -19.95 2.92
C ALA A 536 4.73 -19.77 2.74
N ASP A 537 5.16 -19.44 1.52
CA ASP A 537 6.54 -19.07 1.28
C ASP A 537 6.74 -17.65 1.83
N LEU A 538 7.44 -17.58 2.97
CA LEU A 538 7.76 -16.33 3.66
C LEU A 538 8.90 -15.58 2.96
N THR A 539 9.64 -16.24 2.07
CA THR A 539 10.84 -15.69 1.44
C THR A 539 10.53 -14.80 0.23
N THR A 540 9.29 -14.82 -0.28
CA THR A 540 8.90 -14.04 -1.47
C THR A 540 7.96 -12.88 -1.12
N ALA A 541 8.48 -11.66 -1.22
CA ALA A 541 7.66 -10.45 -1.15
C ALA A 541 6.73 -10.38 -2.37
N ALA A 542 5.42 -10.32 -2.16
CA ALA A 542 4.46 -10.38 -3.25
C ALA A 542 4.41 -9.04 -4.03
N ALA A 543 4.73 -9.07 -5.33
CA ALA A 543 4.62 -7.88 -6.19
C ALA A 543 3.16 -7.39 -6.30
N PRO A 544 2.88 -6.06 -6.34
CA PRO A 544 1.53 -5.52 -6.50
C PRO A 544 0.80 -6.09 -7.72
N GLY A 545 1.53 -6.32 -8.82
CA GLY A 545 1.00 -6.96 -10.02
C GLY A 545 0.64 -8.44 -9.84
N ALA A 546 1.31 -9.16 -8.92
CA ALA A 546 0.98 -10.54 -8.61
C ALA A 546 -0.40 -10.65 -7.94
N PHE A 547 -0.77 -9.68 -7.09
CA PHE A 547 -2.12 -9.58 -6.53
C PHE A 547 -3.18 -9.41 -7.61
N LEU A 548 -2.95 -8.54 -8.59
CA LEU A 548 -3.88 -8.33 -9.69
C LEU A 548 -4.06 -9.57 -10.55
N VAL A 549 -2.96 -10.27 -10.88
CA VAL A 549 -3.03 -11.51 -11.67
C VAL A 549 -3.73 -12.62 -10.88
N ARG A 550 -3.45 -12.72 -9.57
CA ARG A 550 -4.09 -13.70 -8.68
C ARG A 550 -5.58 -13.41 -8.57
N ASP A 551 -5.98 -12.19 -8.22
CA ASP A 551 -7.39 -11.79 -8.09
C ASP A 551 -8.15 -11.97 -9.41
N ARG A 552 -7.53 -11.63 -10.55
CA ARG A 552 -8.10 -11.90 -11.89
C ARG A 552 -8.32 -13.39 -12.13
N ARG A 553 -7.34 -14.24 -11.81
CA ARG A 553 -7.46 -15.70 -11.98
C ARG A 553 -8.56 -16.26 -11.08
N VAL A 554 -8.63 -15.78 -9.84
CA VAL A 554 -9.68 -16.14 -8.88
C VAL A 554 -11.05 -15.76 -9.42
N PHE A 555 -11.23 -14.52 -9.86
CA PHE A 555 -12.47 -14.04 -10.45
C PHE A 555 -12.94 -14.92 -11.62
N TRP A 556 -12.04 -15.19 -12.58
CA TRP A 556 -12.39 -16.03 -13.73
C TRP A 556 -12.65 -17.48 -13.35
N ALA A 557 -11.87 -18.05 -12.43
CA ALA A 557 -12.06 -19.42 -11.97
C ALA A 557 -13.40 -19.58 -11.23
N MET A 558 -13.76 -18.64 -10.35
CA MET A 558 -15.05 -18.67 -9.65
C MET A 558 -16.22 -18.43 -10.60
N SER A 559 -16.12 -17.41 -11.47
CA SER A 559 -17.16 -17.11 -12.46
C SER A 559 -17.36 -18.27 -13.43
N ALA A 560 -16.28 -18.95 -13.84
CA ALA A 560 -16.37 -20.13 -14.70
C ALA A 560 -16.93 -21.33 -13.94
N ALA A 561 -16.46 -21.64 -12.73
CA ALA A 561 -16.93 -22.79 -11.95
C ALA A 561 -18.41 -22.66 -11.59
N MET A 562 -18.83 -21.48 -11.11
CA MET A 562 -20.22 -21.20 -10.76
C MET A 562 -21.07 -21.10 -12.03
N GLY A 563 -20.66 -20.29 -13.01
CA GLY A 563 -21.43 -20.10 -14.23
C GLY A 563 -21.60 -21.38 -15.05
N LEU A 564 -20.54 -22.17 -15.22
CA LEU A 564 -20.60 -23.48 -15.88
C LEU A 564 -21.41 -24.49 -15.06
N GLY A 565 -21.27 -24.48 -13.73
CA GLY A 565 -22.05 -25.36 -12.85
C GLY A 565 -23.56 -25.13 -13.00
N TRP A 566 -24.00 -23.87 -12.99
CA TRP A 566 -25.39 -23.51 -13.21
C TRP A 566 -25.84 -23.76 -14.66
N LEU A 567 -25.02 -23.43 -15.65
CA LEU A 567 -25.33 -23.70 -17.05
C LEU A 567 -25.49 -25.21 -17.32
N LEU A 568 -24.63 -26.05 -16.75
CA LEU A 568 -24.72 -27.51 -16.89
C LEU A 568 -25.90 -28.09 -16.12
N ALA A 569 -26.14 -27.65 -14.89
CA ALA A 569 -27.26 -28.14 -14.08
C ALA A 569 -28.60 -27.88 -14.78
N PHE A 570 -28.80 -26.66 -15.29
CA PHE A 570 -30.03 -26.29 -15.97
C PHE A 570 -30.07 -26.75 -17.44
N GLY A 571 -28.94 -26.84 -18.13
CA GLY A 571 -28.85 -27.42 -19.47
C GLY A 571 -29.20 -28.91 -19.48
N LEU A 572 -28.70 -29.67 -18.49
CA LEU A 572 -29.03 -31.09 -18.30
C LEU A 572 -30.50 -31.26 -17.87
N ALA A 573 -31.01 -30.41 -16.97
CA ALA A 573 -32.44 -30.39 -16.65
C ALA A 573 -33.30 -30.06 -17.88
N GLY A 574 -32.79 -29.20 -18.77
CA GLY A 574 -33.39 -28.87 -20.07
C GLY A 574 -33.53 -30.08 -21.00
N LEU A 575 -32.74 -31.15 -20.86
CA LEU A 575 -32.95 -32.38 -21.63
C LEU A 575 -34.27 -33.07 -21.25
N ALA A 576 -34.75 -32.90 -20.01
CA ALA A 576 -36.03 -33.43 -19.55
C ALA A 576 -37.19 -32.44 -19.76
N VAL A 577 -36.90 -31.14 -19.82
CA VAL A 577 -37.88 -30.05 -19.71
C VAL A 577 -38.04 -29.24 -21.02
N GLY A 578 -37.10 -29.36 -21.96
CA GLY A 578 -36.97 -28.52 -23.14
C GLY A 578 -35.64 -27.77 -23.12
N SER A 579 -34.78 -28.06 -24.09
CA SER A 579 -33.37 -27.62 -24.09
C SER A 579 -33.22 -26.10 -24.13
N THR A 580 -34.16 -25.38 -24.74
CA THR A 580 -34.14 -23.92 -24.83
C THR A 580 -34.43 -23.23 -23.50
N VAL A 581 -35.35 -23.76 -22.69
CA VAL A 581 -35.69 -23.23 -21.36
C VAL A 581 -34.55 -23.47 -20.37
N GLY A 582 -33.96 -24.67 -20.37
CA GLY A 582 -32.81 -24.99 -19.53
C GLY A 582 -31.60 -24.11 -19.82
N LEU A 583 -31.30 -23.87 -21.10
CA LEU A 583 -30.21 -22.98 -21.51
C LEU A 583 -30.48 -21.51 -21.15
N GLY A 584 -31.72 -21.02 -21.32
CA GLY A 584 -32.10 -19.67 -20.93
C GLY A 584 -31.92 -19.42 -19.43
N VAL A 585 -32.40 -20.33 -18.57
CA VAL A 585 -32.24 -20.21 -17.12
C VAL A 585 -30.78 -20.35 -16.68
N GLY A 586 -30.04 -21.29 -17.29
CA GLY A 586 -28.61 -21.47 -17.02
C GLY A 586 -27.79 -20.23 -17.37
N LEU A 587 -28.13 -19.53 -18.46
CA LEU A 587 -27.47 -18.29 -18.88
C LEU A 587 -27.71 -17.14 -17.89
N ILE A 588 -28.94 -16.96 -17.42
CA ILE A 588 -29.29 -15.94 -16.40
C ILE A 588 -28.41 -16.12 -15.17
N PHE A 589 -28.33 -17.35 -14.62
CA PHE A 589 -27.52 -17.59 -13.44
C PHE A 589 -26.02 -17.43 -13.72
N ALA A 590 -25.54 -17.86 -14.89
CA ALA A 590 -24.13 -17.67 -15.26
C ALA A 590 -23.74 -16.19 -15.29
N VAL A 591 -24.57 -15.31 -15.86
CA VAL A 591 -24.31 -13.86 -15.91
C VAL A 591 -24.57 -13.20 -14.56
N LEU A 592 -25.57 -13.63 -13.79
CA LEU A 592 -25.77 -13.16 -12.42
C LEU A 592 -24.55 -13.46 -11.53
N PHE A 593 -23.98 -14.66 -11.60
CA PHE A 593 -22.78 -15.00 -10.83
C PHE A 593 -21.53 -14.29 -11.36
N ALA A 594 -21.39 -14.11 -12.68
CA ALA A 594 -20.32 -13.29 -13.23
C ALA A 594 -20.45 -11.81 -12.80
N GLY A 595 -21.67 -11.27 -12.77
CA GLY A 595 -21.98 -9.91 -12.32
C GLY A 595 -21.77 -9.74 -10.80
N ALA A 596 -22.23 -10.68 -9.98
CA ALA A 596 -21.96 -10.71 -8.55
C ALA A 596 -20.45 -10.81 -8.28
N GLY A 597 -19.74 -11.65 -9.03
CA GLY A 597 -18.28 -11.74 -8.99
C GLY A 597 -17.59 -10.42 -9.40
N LEU A 598 -18.17 -9.66 -10.33
CA LEU A 598 -17.63 -8.35 -10.72
C LEU A 598 -17.80 -7.31 -9.61
N ALA A 599 -18.92 -7.34 -8.88
CA ALA A 599 -19.17 -6.45 -7.74
C ALA A 599 -18.30 -6.81 -6.52
N GLU A 600 -18.06 -8.10 -6.29
CA GLU A 600 -17.33 -8.62 -5.13
C GLU A 600 -15.80 -8.69 -5.34
N SER A 601 -15.33 -8.76 -6.60
CA SER A 601 -13.89 -8.79 -6.89
C SER A 601 -13.30 -7.39 -6.99
N ALA A 602 -12.16 -7.19 -6.34
CA ALA A 602 -11.37 -5.97 -6.47
C ALA A 602 -10.96 -5.73 -7.94
N TRP A 603 -10.69 -6.82 -8.69
CA TRP A 603 -10.35 -6.76 -10.11
C TRP A 603 -11.50 -6.30 -11.01
N GLY A 604 -12.73 -6.77 -10.80
CA GLY A 604 -13.87 -6.44 -11.66
C GLY A 604 -14.17 -4.94 -11.68
N MET A 605 -14.33 -4.35 -10.49
CA MET A 605 -14.57 -2.92 -10.32
C MET A 605 -13.39 -2.06 -10.81
N TYR A 606 -12.16 -2.52 -10.58
CA TYR A 606 -10.96 -1.92 -11.14
C TYR A 606 -10.98 -1.93 -12.69
N ALA A 607 -11.34 -3.05 -13.31
CA ALA A 607 -11.33 -3.21 -14.76
C ALA A 607 -12.35 -2.29 -15.45
N VAL A 608 -13.56 -2.18 -14.90
CA VAL A 608 -14.60 -1.25 -15.38
C VAL A 608 -14.11 0.20 -15.29
N THR A 609 -13.56 0.59 -14.13
CA THR A 609 -13.10 1.96 -13.90
C THR A 609 -11.91 2.31 -14.77
N LYS A 610 -10.93 1.40 -14.87
CA LYS A 610 -9.77 1.54 -15.75
C LYS A 610 -10.22 1.68 -17.20
N GLY A 611 -11.16 0.85 -17.68
CA GLY A 611 -11.68 0.92 -19.04
C GLY A 611 -12.26 2.29 -19.35
N TRP A 612 -13.09 2.82 -18.46
CA TRP A 612 -13.65 4.16 -18.57
C TRP A 612 -12.57 5.26 -18.60
N LEU A 613 -11.58 5.21 -17.70
CA LEU A 613 -10.48 6.18 -17.66
C LEU A 613 -9.57 6.11 -18.89
N CYS A 614 -9.35 4.91 -19.45
CA CYS A 614 -8.58 4.72 -20.68
C CYS A 614 -9.33 5.27 -21.89
N LEU A 615 -10.64 5.02 -21.99
CA LEU A 615 -11.50 5.58 -23.04
C LEU A 615 -11.56 7.10 -22.98
N ALA A 616 -11.48 7.67 -21.77
CA ALA A 616 -11.38 9.12 -21.56
C ALA A 616 -9.98 9.70 -21.82
N GLY A 617 -8.98 8.89 -22.18
CA GLY A 617 -7.59 9.32 -22.40
C GLY A 617 -6.84 9.75 -21.13
N ARG A 618 -7.39 9.46 -19.94
CA ARG A 618 -6.84 9.88 -18.63
C ARG A 618 -5.83 8.90 -18.05
N LEU A 619 -5.89 7.63 -18.46
CA LEU A 619 -4.94 6.60 -18.06
C LEU A 619 -4.51 5.74 -19.27
N PRO A 620 -3.31 5.13 -19.23
CA PRO A 620 -2.87 4.24 -20.28
C PRO A 620 -3.50 2.85 -20.16
N TRP A 621 -3.79 2.21 -21.31
CA TRP A 621 -4.29 0.84 -21.36
C TRP A 621 -3.39 -0.17 -20.62
N ARG A 622 -2.08 0.09 -20.57
CA ARG A 622 -1.09 -0.69 -19.81
C ARG A 622 -0.77 -0.06 -18.45
N PHE A 623 -1.78 0.41 -17.71
CA PHE A 623 -1.62 1.12 -16.43
C PHE A 623 -0.68 0.45 -15.43
N VAL A 624 -0.79 -0.86 -15.17
CA VAL A 624 0.15 -1.55 -14.26
C VAL A 624 1.58 -1.50 -14.79
N GLY A 625 1.77 -1.68 -16.10
CA GLY A 625 3.09 -1.55 -16.72
C GLY A 625 3.64 -0.12 -16.65
N PHE A 626 2.76 0.89 -16.65
CA PHE A 626 3.14 2.28 -16.43
C PHE A 626 3.60 2.51 -14.98
N LEU A 627 2.89 1.98 -13.99
CA LEU A 627 3.30 2.05 -12.58
C LEU A 627 4.64 1.36 -12.34
N VAL A 628 4.84 0.19 -12.97
CA VAL A 628 6.12 -0.54 -12.92
C VAL A 628 7.24 0.26 -13.58
N ASP A 629 7.07 0.83 -14.78
CA ASP A 629 8.09 1.69 -15.41
C ASP A 629 8.38 2.92 -14.53
N ALA A 630 7.34 3.60 -14.05
CA ALA A 630 7.44 4.78 -13.20
C ALA A 630 8.20 4.51 -11.87
N HIS A 631 8.12 3.28 -11.37
CA HIS A 631 8.86 2.80 -10.21
C HIS A 631 10.26 2.30 -10.58
N GLU A 632 10.39 1.20 -11.33
CA GLU A 632 11.64 0.47 -11.55
C GLU A 632 12.64 1.19 -12.48
N HIS A 633 12.16 2.08 -13.35
CA HIS A 633 13.00 2.69 -14.39
C HIS A 633 13.09 4.21 -14.30
N ARG A 634 12.08 4.88 -13.74
CA ARG A 634 11.96 6.36 -13.73
C ARG A 634 12.14 6.97 -12.35
N GLY A 635 11.76 6.24 -11.31
CA GLY A 635 11.89 6.68 -9.92
C GLY A 635 11.00 7.83 -9.53
N VAL A 636 9.87 7.97 -10.22
CA VAL A 636 8.83 8.96 -9.88
C VAL A 636 7.89 8.38 -8.83
N LEU A 637 7.65 7.07 -8.90
CA LEU A 637 6.93 6.30 -7.90
C LEU A 637 7.91 5.45 -7.09
N ARG A 638 7.57 5.24 -5.83
CA ARG A 638 8.20 4.24 -4.96
C ARG A 638 7.21 3.13 -4.65
N ARG A 639 7.74 1.98 -4.27
CA ARG A 639 6.96 0.88 -3.75
C ARG A 639 7.20 0.78 -2.26
N VAL A 640 6.12 0.61 -1.49
CA VAL A 640 6.18 0.32 -0.06
C VAL A 640 5.30 -0.91 0.14
N GLY A 641 5.92 -2.09 0.16
CA GLY A 641 5.18 -3.35 0.26
C GLY A 641 4.29 -3.64 -0.96
N GLY A 642 2.99 -3.84 -0.73
CA GLY A 642 2.00 -4.14 -1.78
C GLY A 642 1.42 -2.94 -2.53
N VAL A 643 1.84 -1.71 -2.23
CA VAL A 643 1.27 -0.46 -2.77
C VAL A 643 2.33 0.44 -3.40
N TYR A 644 1.88 1.39 -4.22
CA TYR A 644 2.72 2.43 -4.82
C TYR A 644 2.50 3.76 -4.13
N GLN A 645 3.55 4.56 -3.97
CA GLN A 645 3.44 5.95 -3.51
C GLN A 645 4.21 6.86 -4.46
N PHE A 646 3.86 8.14 -4.52
CA PHE A 646 4.77 9.12 -5.12
C PHE A 646 6.07 9.14 -4.33
N ARG A 647 7.23 9.26 -5.01
CA ARG A 647 8.53 9.36 -4.33
C ARG A 647 8.53 10.50 -3.31
N HIS A 648 7.79 11.57 -3.62
CA HIS A 648 7.63 12.74 -2.76
C HIS A 648 6.15 13.13 -2.63
N ALA A 649 5.65 13.23 -1.40
CA ALA A 649 4.28 13.72 -1.15
C ALA A 649 4.05 15.15 -1.65
N GLN A 650 5.12 15.98 -1.69
CA GLN A 650 5.05 17.31 -2.30
C GLN A 650 4.82 17.25 -3.82
N LEU A 651 5.40 16.25 -4.51
CA LEU A 651 5.16 16.05 -5.95
C LEU A 651 3.71 15.65 -6.21
N GLN A 652 3.13 14.77 -5.40
CA GLN A 652 1.70 14.45 -5.47
C GLN A 652 0.85 15.70 -5.32
N LYS A 653 1.05 16.49 -4.25
CA LYS A 653 0.27 17.71 -4.00
C LYS A 653 0.42 18.73 -5.12
N HIS A 654 1.64 18.91 -5.63
CA HIS A 654 1.92 19.81 -6.75
C HIS A 654 1.25 19.36 -8.04
N LEU A 655 1.32 18.07 -8.39
CA LEU A 655 0.64 17.55 -9.57
C LEU A 655 -0.89 17.61 -9.43
N ALA A 656 -1.43 17.42 -8.23
CA ALA A 656 -2.87 17.47 -8.01
C ALA A 656 -3.47 18.88 -8.19
N THR A 657 -2.68 19.95 -8.00
CA THR A 657 -3.14 21.33 -8.23
C THR A 657 -3.05 21.78 -9.68
N HIS A 658 -2.29 21.07 -10.53
CA HIS A 658 -2.21 21.34 -11.97
C HIS A 658 -3.54 21.00 -12.68
N ARG A 659 -4.00 21.92 -13.54
CA ARG A 659 -5.27 21.78 -14.27
C ARG A 659 -5.15 20.84 -15.46
#